data_AF-A0A2T2Y8L8-F1
#
_entry.id   AF-A0A2T2Y8L8-F1
#
_cell.length_a   1.000
_cell.length_b   1.000
_cell.length_c   1.000
_cell.angle_alpha   90.00
_cell.angle_beta   90.00
_cell.angle_gamma   90.00
#
_symmetry.space_group_name_H-M   'P 1'
#
loop_
_entity.id
_entity.type
_entity.pdbx_description
1 polymer ?
#
loop_
_entity_poly.entity_id
_entity_poly.type
_entity_poly.pdbx_seq_one_letter_code
_entity_poly.pdbx_strand_id
1 'polypeptide(L)'
;MKMSLLFNFPQGKNAVTTPRWQPVTAQKLRYCFYSWPLIILLLLSSRLSQAQVYQGDELWIQNQADLNNFNYTEVTGSLYIYVTSDITDLKPLAKLTKVGGGFYLSYNDNLSSLVGLEKLTSVGGPFYISNNPKLRSLAGLENLTRAGHLHIEDNAELSSLTNLEKLTAVGNLYVKSNSNLRNLAGLENLASIGGQLQIQFNPVLSSLAGLKSLTSVGEDLSITYNSALSSLTGLENLTSVKTGVVIGSNEELSSVEALKNLTSIGQSTFIEDNSKLTQCCQLLSIIRATKGKTVIQRNATNCNSKAEIEAACAPVTITTQPKDVAVCTGEKATFRVEASGTGLSYQWKKGETPIPNATSNTYSLEAVSPAHAGTYSVVVTRGTSSVSSTAANLTVNTVPAISAQPVAITKCVGQAAVFSVTATGSNLRYQWQKDEADIPNATNASYQLSSVSAAQAGSYRVKITGDCGTTSSEAATLMINAVPVIIDQPVSATVCAGTTAIFSVVVTGTSESNIKWQMSTDRGASWREVKSGASSVSISNTTVAMSGNYQFRALVLNECNPVTSNVATLTVTPALIITSQPVPVTKCTEDAASFSVTATGSNLRYQWQKNGEDIADATQASYHLSSVSAAQAGNYRVAITGECGQVTSEVVSLTVSVRPIITTQPVAALTCSGEFVSFTVEATGDQLSYQWQKNGTNIPDATSATYTIASVSTTDAADYLVKVTNTCGSVTSQKTNLTVKPALVLGTFSAPTAPVPLNTSFSLSVPFSGSTVNSATWNWGDGSTSPATTSGNTLQGSHKYTKPGTYSPVLTVTDACGQTTQATYEYVVVYEASTGCITGAGGFTSPKQAYKADSKLMGPAVFGLYARYKKGTNTPEGSTLFAFKAGKVKMAFASTLYESLTISSGKARYTGKGKINGQGNYGFLVSLLDGRPDKFRIKIWNKEKSNTVVYDNNLNSTADAADPTTVITGFILVQTSKAAVARMSLPGVEAALEKEFSPAFRNYPNPFSNQTTLEFTFEQDEEYTVAIYDLAGKLVSQLPGGKAKAGEPVQVEWKAGPYPTGVYLARLSSRQGIRYLKLVIQ
;
A
#
# COMPACT_ATOMS: atom_id res chain seq x y z
N MET A 1 -36.40 22.97 52.66
CA MET A 1 -37.57 22.77 51.77
C MET A 1 -37.07 22.08 50.52
N LYS A 2 -37.71 20.97 50.13
CA LYS A 2 -37.37 20.01 49.06
C LYS A 2 -36.09 19.19 49.27
N MET A 3 -36.00 17.93 48.88
CA MET A 3 -36.92 16.80 48.67
C MET A 3 -36.00 15.71 48.11
N SER A 4 -36.22 14.46 48.54
CA SER A 4 -35.97 13.24 47.75
C SER A 4 -34.49 12.84 47.56
N LEU A 5 -34.11 11.57 47.44
CA LEU A 5 -34.75 10.24 47.50
C LEU A 5 -33.55 9.28 47.34
N LEU A 6 -33.48 8.20 48.12
CA LEU A 6 -32.81 6.97 47.67
C LEU A 6 -33.55 5.77 48.28
N PHE A 7 -34.00 4.91 47.37
CA PHE A 7 -34.85 3.73 47.52
C PHE A 7 -34.10 2.55 48.17
N ASN A 8 -34.78 1.74 48.98
CA ASN A 8 -35.12 0.33 48.67
C ASN A 8 -35.70 -0.42 49.88
N PHE A 9 -36.86 -1.05 49.66
CA PHE A 9 -37.45 -2.22 50.36
C PHE A 9 -37.86 -3.19 49.21
N PRO A 10 -38.03 -4.53 49.37
CA PRO A 10 -38.96 -5.11 50.36
C PRO A 10 -38.73 -6.58 50.83
N GLN A 11 -39.69 -7.05 51.66
CA GLN A 11 -40.07 -8.44 52.06
C GLN A 11 -39.41 -9.01 53.33
N GLY A 12 -40.12 -9.60 54.31
CA GLY A 12 -41.55 -9.89 54.49
C GLY A 12 -41.84 -10.69 55.78
N LYS A 13 -43.15 -10.87 56.07
CA LYS A 13 -43.86 -11.86 56.93
C LYS A 13 -44.05 -11.60 58.46
N ASN A 14 -45.35 -11.44 58.81
CA ASN A 14 -46.20 -12.10 59.83
C ASN A 14 -45.63 -12.39 61.25
N ALA A 15 -46.32 -12.24 62.40
CA ALA A 15 -47.69 -11.87 62.79
C ALA A 15 -47.80 -11.91 64.35
N VAL A 16 -48.73 -11.13 64.94
CA VAL A 16 -49.52 -11.40 66.21
C VAL A 16 -48.76 -11.25 67.55
N THR A 17 -49.19 -10.57 68.64
CA THR A 17 -50.48 -10.36 69.36
C THR A 17 -50.54 -9.00 70.12
N THR A 18 -51.76 -8.46 70.33
CA THR A 18 -52.18 -7.41 71.30
C THR A 18 -52.50 -8.04 72.69
N PRO A 19 -52.67 -7.32 73.84
CA PRO A 19 -53.89 -6.54 74.12
C PRO A 19 -53.83 -5.30 75.07
N ARG A 20 -54.74 -4.36 74.78
CA ARG A 20 -55.67 -3.55 75.60
C ARG A 20 -55.45 -3.20 77.09
N TRP A 21 -55.88 -1.96 77.36
CA TRP A 21 -56.01 -1.23 78.63
C TRP A 21 -57.39 -1.39 79.34
N GLN A 22 -57.35 -1.21 80.67
CA GLN A 22 -58.37 -0.79 81.69
C GLN A 22 -59.40 -1.82 82.22
N PRO A 23 -60.03 -1.66 83.44
CA PRO A 23 -59.95 -0.61 84.50
C PRO A 23 -60.09 -1.10 86.01
N VAL A 24 -60.25 -0.12 86.95
CA VAL A 24 -61.12 -0.02 88.17
C VAL A 24 -60.55 -0.12 89.63
N THR A 25 -60.83 0.95 90.45
CA THR A 25 -61.19 1.06 91.91
C THR A 25 -60.21 0.64 93.02
N ALA A 26 -60.31 1.03 94.31
CA ALA A 26 -60.73 2.20 95.13
C ALA A 26 -60.82 1.69 96.60
N GLN A 27 -60.16 2.28 97.62
CA GLN A 27 -60.72 2.40 98.99
C GLN A 27 -59.87 3.20 100.01
N LYS A 28 -60.61 3.79 100.97
CA LYS A 28 -60.34 4.80 102.03
C LYS A 28 -59.78 4.22 103.35
N LEU A 29 -59.23 5.10 104.22
CA LEU A 29 -59.62 5.39 105.64
C LEU A 29 -58.48 6.17 106.38
N ARG A 30 -58.63 7.46 106.76
CA ARG A 30 -59.06 8.05 108.07
C ARG A 30 -58.45 7.34 109.32
N TYR A 31 -57.83 8.02 110.29
CA TYR A 31 -58.48 8.85 111.33
C TYR A 31 -57.50 9.75 112.11
N CYS A 32 -58.05 10.82 112.73
CA CYS A 32 -57.45 11.71 113.72
C CYS A 32 -58.40 11.81 114.94
N PHE A 33 -57.87 12.34 116.06
CA PHE A 33 -58.48 12.72 117.35
C PHE A 33 -58.33 11.76 118.55
N TYR A 34 -57.71 12.30 119.61
CA TYR A 34 -57.78 11.84 120.99
C TYR A 34 -58.18 13.04 121.86
N SER A 35 -59.13 12.82 122.76
CA SER A 35 -59.31 13.59 123.99
C SER A 35 -60.11 12.72 124.96
N TRP A 36 -59.67 12.59 126.22
CA TRP A 36 -60.53 12.56 127.42
C TRP A 36 -59.68 12.68 128.70
N PRO A 37 -60.26 13.19 129.82
CA PRO A 37 -59.52 13.63 131.00
C PRO A 37 -59.45 12.62 132.16
N LEU A 38 -58.65 13.00 133.16
CA LEU A 38 -58.43 12.48 134.52
C LEU A 38 -59.75 12.08 135.27
N ILE A 39 -59.80 11.27 136.35
CA ILE A 39 -59.04 11.30 137.62
C ILE A 39 -59.60 10.19 138.60
N ILE A 40 -58.79 9.77 139.60
CA ILE A 40 -59.16 9.24 140.97
C ILE A 40 -59.67 7.78 141.08
N LEU A 41 -59.30 6.93 142.06
CA LEU A 41 -58.27 6.81 143.12
C LEU A 41 -58.61 5.45 143.82
N LEU A 42 -57.71 4.45 143.88
CA LEU A 42 -56.94 4.01 145.09
C LEU A 42 -57.82 3.43 146.22
N LEU A 43 -57.68 2.16 146.65
CA LEU A 43 -56.65 1.56 147.55
C LEU A 43 -57.16 0.14 147.94
N LEU A 44 -56.42 -0.92 148.31
CA LEU A 44 -55.21 -1.23 149.10
C LEU A 44 -54.74 -2.66 148.68
N SER A 45 -53.54 -3.22 148.89
CA SER A 45 -52.30 -2.90 149.63
C SER A 45 -51.20 -3.92 149.26
N SER A 46 -49.93 -3.51 149.09
CA SER A 46 -48.73 -4.18 149.65
C SER A 46 -47.49 -3.30 149.45
N ARG A 47 -46.50 -3.47 150.36
CA ARG A 47 -45.39 -2.56 150.69
C ARG A 47 -44.37 -2.35 149.56
N LEU A 48 -44.01 -1.09 149.31
CA LEU A 48 -42.80 -0.64 148.59
C LEU A 48 -42.25 0.62 149.28
N SER A 49 -40.92 0.76 149.35
CA SER A 49 -40.21 1.89 149.96
C SER A 49 -40.77 3.24 149.48
N GLN A 50 -41.36 4.01 150.41
CA GLN A 50 -41.91 5.33 150.13
C GLN A 50 -40.78 6.30 149.78
N ALA A 51 -40.92 6.99 148.65
CA ALA A 51 -40.01 8.05 148.21
C ALA A 51 -40.00 9.19 149.24
N GLN A 52 -38.82 9.57 149.76
CA GLN A 52 -38.69 10.62 150.77
C GLN A 52 -38.67 12.00 150.09
N VAL A 53 -39.61 12.88 150.41
CA VAL A 53 -39.70 14.25 149.86
C VAL A 53 -39.32 15.26 150.94
N TYR A 54 -38.43 16.20 150.64
CA TYR A 54 -38.13 17.34 151.52
C TYR A 54 -39.17 18.47 151.30
N GLN A 55 -39.89 18.81 152.36
CA GLN A 55 -40.93 19.85 152.40
C GLN A 55 -40.39 21.06 153.18
N GLY A 56 -39.81 22.03 152.47
CA GLY A 56 -39.22 23.23 153.05
C GLY A 56 -38.70 24.17 151.96
N ASP A 57 -38.60 25.47 152.28
CA ASP A 57 -38.25 26.52 151.31
C ASP A 57 -36.78 26.44 150.85
N GLU A 58 -35.86 26.06 151.74
CA GLU A 58 -34.43 25.96 151.45
C GLU A 58 -33.79 24.76 152.16
N LEU A 59 -32.97 24.01 151.42
CA LEU A 59 -32.12 22.94 151.93
C LEU A 59 -30.66 23.27 151.62
N TRP A 60 -29.85 23.45 152.67
CA TRP A 60 -28.43 23.76 152.57
C TRP A 60 -27.58 22.51 152.83
N ILE A 61 -26.68 22.21 151.91
CA ILE A 61 -25.65 21.18 152.01
C ILE A 61 -24.30 21.88 152.12
N GLN A 62 -23.68 21.77 153.29
CA GLN A 62 -22.48 22.53 153.65
C GLN A 62 -21.20 21.69 153.68
N ASN A 63 -21.19 20.41 153.30
CA ASN A 63 -19.98 19.59 153.14
C ASN A 63 -20.36 18.19 152.60
N GLN A 64 -19.37 17.34 152.32
CA GLN A 64 -19.62 15.97 151.84
C GLN A 64 -20.38 15.10 152.86
N ALA A 65 -20.24 15.34 154.17
CA ALA A 65 -20.95 14.56 155.18
C ALA A 65 -22.46 14.89 155.18
N ASP A 66 -22.83 16.16 155.05
CA ASP A 66 -24.22 16.59 154.86
C ASP A 66 -24.82 15.93 153.61
N LEU A 67 -24.05 15.88 152.52
CA LEU A 67 -24.47 15.28 151.27
C LEU A 67 -24.64 13.76 151.37
N ASN A 68 -23.74 13.07 152.09
CA ASN A 68 -23.84 11.62 152.30
C ASN A 68 -25.09 11.22 153.10
N ASN A 69 -25.64 12.14 153.90
CA ASN A 69 -26.90 11.93 154.64
C ASN A 69 -28.15 12.27 153.80
N PHE A 70 -27.99 12.73 152.57
CA PHE A 70 -29.11 13.05 151.70
C PHE A 70 -29.86 11.78 151.28
N ASN A 71 -31.18 11.73 151.54
CA ASN A 71 -32.01 10.58 151.19
C ASN A 71 -33.34 10.96 150.53
N TYR A 72 -33.41 12.16 149.95
CA TYR A 72 -34.62 12.66 149.30
C TYR A 72 -34.67 12.33 147.80
N THR A 73 -35.85 12.05 147.28
CA THR A 73 -36.11 11.92 145.83
C THR A 73 -36.61 13.23 145.24
N GLU A 74 -37.19 14.12 146.04
CA GLU A 74 -37.67 15.43 145.61
C GLU A 74 -37.42 16.47 146.73
N VAL A 75 -36.99 17.67 146.33
CA VAL A 75 -36.90 18.86 147.18
C VAL A 75 -37.93 19.86 146.69
N THR A 76 -38.90 20.25 147.51
CA THR A 76 -39.97 21.16 147.06
C THR A 76 -39.53 22.61 146.95
N GLY A 77 -38.68 23.09 147.85
CA GLY A 77 -38.01 24.39 147.78
C GLY A 77 -36.67 24.34 147.04
N SER A 78 -35.76 25.25 147.38
CA SER A 78 -34.44 25.37 146.76
C SER A 78 -33.41 24.46 147.43
N LEU A 79 -32.52 23.86 146.64
CA LEU A 79 -31.38 23.08 147.10
C LEU A 79 -30.10 23.87 146.87
N TYR A 80 -29.40 24.20 147.95
CA TYR A 80 -28.09 24.86 147.95
C TYR A 80 -27.01 23.86 148.31
N ILE A 81 -26.13 23.58 147.36
CA ILE A 81 -24.90 22.80 147.51
C ILE A 81 -23.76 23.80 147.37
N TYR A 82 -23.36 24.33 148.52
CA TYR A 82 -22.61 25.57 148.61
C TYR A 82 -21.62 25.46 149.77
N VAL A 83 -20.31 25.39 149.52
CA VAL A 83 -19.34 25.26 150.63
C VAL A 83 -17.96 25.82 150.38
N THR A 84 -17.44 26.46 151.42
CA THR A 84 -16.04 26.85 151.64
C THR A 84 -15.03 25.69 151.88
N SER A 85 -15.38 24.40 151.73
CA SER A 85 -14.43 23.24 151.74
C SER A 85 -15.08 21.85 151.45
N ASP A 86 -14.51 21.12 150.47
CA ASP A 86 -14.54 19.67 150.20
C ASP A 86 -15.86 18.92 149.89
N ILE A 87 -16.67 19.39 148.93
CA ILE A 87 -17.58 18.51 148.17
C ILE A 87 -16.84 17.96 146.94
N THR A 88 -16.83 16.64 146.78
CA THR A 88 -16.11 15.96 145.68
C THR A 88 -16.94 14.90 144.94
N ASP A 89 -18.01 14.38 145.53
CA ASP A 89 -18.84 13.32 144.95
C ASP A 89 -20.35 13.61 145.16
N LEU A 90 -21.10 13.73 144.07
CA LEU A 90 -22.55 13.94 144.09
C LEU A 90 -23.38 12.64 144.07
N LYS A 91 -22.76 11.46 144.04
CA LYS A 91 -23.49 10.16 144.06
C LYS A 91 -24.57 10.01 145.14
N PRO A 92 -24.48 10.60 146.34
CA PRO A 92 -25.58 10.56 147.31
C PRO A 92 -26.91 11.13 146.76
N LEU A 93 -26.85 12.00 145.75
CA LEU A 93 -28.02 12.56 145.08
C LEU A 93 -28.65 11.62 144.04
N ALA A 94 -28.16 10.40 143.82
CA ALA A 94 -28.60 9.49 142.74
C ALA A 94 -30.09 9.11 142.76
N LYS A 95 -30.83 9.49 143.80
CA LYS A 95 -32.29 9.33 143.94
C LYS A 95 -33.08 10.58 143.60
N LEU A 96 -32.45 11.76 143.55
CA LEU A 96 -33.08 13.04 143.31
C LEU A 96 -33.60 13.12 141.89
N THR A 97 -34.91 13.25 141.74
CA THR A 97 -35.59 13.37 140.44
C THR A 97 -36.08 14.77 140.14
N LYS A 98 -36.30 15.60 141.17
CA LYS A 98 -36.90 16.93 141.03
C LYS A 98 -36.50 17.89 142.13
N VAL A 99 -36.30 19.15 141.76
CA VAL A 99 -36.21 20.30 142.68
C VAL A 99 -37.27 21.32 142.26
N GLY A 100 -38.22 21.62 143.16
CA GLY A 100 -39.33 22.53 142.91
C GLY A 100 -38.90 24.01 142.89
N GLY A 101 -37.97 24.39 143.76
CA GLY A 101 -37.32 25.70 143.78
C GLY A 101 -36.05 25.76 142.91
N GLY A 102 -35.07 26.55 143.33
CA GLY A 102 -33.78 26.66 142.64
C GLY A 102 -32.79 25.55 143.02
N PHE A 103 -31.87 25.21 142.14
CA PHE A 103 -30.75 24.32 142.42
C PHE A 103 -29.45 25.12 142.28
N TYR A 104 -28.70 25.23 143.37
CA TYR A 104 -27.47 26.03 143.42
C TYR A 104 -26.30 25.11 143.74
N LEU A 105 -25.49 24.78 142.75
CA LEU A 105 -24.23 24.06 142.91
C LEU A 105 -23.10 25.04 142.70
N SER A 106 -22.54 25.55 143.80
CA SER A 106 -21.54 26.60 143.69
C SER A 106 -20.42 26.57 144.72
N TYR A 107 -19.27 27.11 144.32
CA TYR A 107 -18.04 27.21 145.12
C TYR A 107 -17.44 25.86 145.55
N ASN A 108 -17.56 24.83 144.70
CA ASN A 108 -17.00 23.50 144.98
C ASN A 108 -15.69 23.29 144.20
N ASP A 109 -14.59 23.81 144.73
CA ASP A 109 -13.27 23.84 144.06
C ASP A 109 -12.71 22.47 143.66
N ASN A 110 -13.14 21.41 144.36
CA ASN A 110 -12.68 20.05 144.13
C ASN A 110 -13.66 19.17 143.34
N LEU A 111 -14.85 19.67 143.01
CA LEU A 111 -15.87 18.91 142.31
C LEU A 111 -15.54 18.81 140.82
N SER A 112 -15.37 17.59 140.31
CA SER A 112 -15.01 17.35 138.91
C SER A 112 -16.11 16.75 138.03
N SER A 113 -17.22 16.29 138.62
CA SER A 113 -18.29 15.55 137.94
C SER A 113 -19.65 15.76 138.60
N LEU A 114 -20.73 15.71 137.81
CA LEU A 114 -22.12 15.76 138.30
C LEU A 114 -22.78 14.38 138.42
N VAL A 115 -22.00 13.30 138.25
CA VAL A 115 -22.44 11.91 138.47
C VAL A 115 -23.07 11.79 139.86
N GLY A 116 -24.29 11.26 139.91
CA GLY A 116 -25.21 11.37 141.03
C GLY A 116 -26.47 12.18 140.73
N LEU A 117 -26.52 12.97 139.65
CA LEU A 117 -27.72 13.70 139.25
C LEU A 117 -28.52 13.01 138.13
N GLU A 118 -28.17 11.79 137.72
CA GLU A 118 -28.67 11.14 136.50
C GLU A 118 -30.20 11.01 136.44
N LYS A 119 -30.87 11.04 137.61
CA LYS A 119 -32.33 10.95 137.70
C LYS A 119 -33.03 12.30 137.74
N LEU A 120 -32.30 13.41 137.86
CA LEU A 120 -32.87 14.76 137.92
C LEU A 120 -33.49 15.12 136.57
N THR A 121 -34.80 15.32 136.58
CA THR A 121 -35.58 15.61 135.37
C THR A 121 -36.05 17.06 135.29
N SER A 122 -36.21 17.73 136.43
CA SER A 122 -36.70 19.11 136.47
C SER A 122 -36.17 19.92 137.66
N VAL A 123 -35.82 21.18 137.38
CA VAL A 123 -35.58 22.25 138.36
C VAL A 123 -36.57 23.38 138.06
N GLY A 124 -37.40 23.73 139.04
CA GLY A 124 -38.50 24.69 138.85
C GLY A 124 -38.05 26.15 138.84
N GLY A 125 -36.96 26.48 139.55
CA GLY A 125 -36.38 27.81 139.67
C GLY A 125 -35.00 27.95 138.99
N PRO A 126 -34.15 28.90 139.44
CA PRO A 126 -32.80 29.05 138.93
C PRO A 126 -31.96 27.79 139.14
N PHE A 127 -31.22 27.37 138.13
CA PHE A 127 -30.29 26.27 138.15
C PHE A 127 -28.87 26.83 137.93
N TYR A 128 -28.16 27.02 139.03
CA TYR A 128 -26.78 27.49 139.06
C TYR A 128 -25.80 26.32 139.13
N ILE A 129 -24.90 26.29 138.17
CA ILE A 129 -23.65 25.53 138.21
C ILE A 129 -22.56 26.59 138.07
N SER A 130 -22.10 27.09 139.22
CA SER A 130 -21.19 28.24 139.22
C SER A 130 -19.97 28.08 140.13
N ASN A 131 -18.82 28.65 139.78
CA ASN A 131 -17.62 28.61 140.64
C ASN A 131 -17.20 27.17 141.02
N ASN A 132 -17.18 26.25 140.05
CA ASN A 132 -16.66 24.89 140.24
C ASN A 132 -15.47 24.67 139.28
N PRO A 133 -14.27 25.20 139.61
CA PRO A 133 -13.15 25.31 138.66
C PRO A 133 -12.68 23.98 138.08
N LYS A 134 -12.80 22.86 138.81
CA LYS A 134 -12.39 21.51 138.35
C LYS A 134 -13.50 20.73 137.62
N LEU A 135 -14.69 21.30 137.45
CA LEU A 135 -15.80 20.62 136.78
C LEU A 135 -15.52 20.49 135.29
N ARG A 136 -15.40 19.25 134.79
CA ARG A 136 -14.99 18.98 133.39
C ARG A 136 -16.14 18.72 132.43
N SER A 137 -17.24 18.16 132.94
CA SER A 137 -18.43 17.80 132.16
C SER A 137 -19.69 17.88 133.01
N LEU A 138 -20.84 17.97 132.33
CA LEU A 138 -22.16 17.94 132.96
C LEU A 138 -22.77 16.53 132.99
N ALA A 139 -21.93 15.50 132.86
CA ALA A 139 -22.35 14.10 132.94
C ALA A 139 -23.08 13.86 134.27
N GLY A 140 -24.30 13.34 134.20
CA GLY A 140 -25.27 13.36 135.28
C GLY A 140 -26.55 14.14 134.95
N LEU A 141 -26.57 15.01 133.94
CA LEU A 141 -27.76 15.81 133.61
C LEU A 141 -28.57 15.29 132.40
N GLU A 142 -28.28 14.09 131.89
CA GLU A 142 -28.81 13.54 130.64
C GLU A 142 -30.35 13.43 130.59
N ASN A 143 -31.00 13.46 131.75
CA ASN A 143 -32.44 13.36 131.90
C ASN A 143 -33.14 14.69 132.22
N LEU A 144 -32.40 15.79 132.32
CA LEU A 144 -32.96 17.10 132.62
C LEU A 144 -33.76 17.63 131.43
N THR A 145 -35.07 17.71 131.59
CA THR A 145 -36.01 18.19 130.56
C THR A 145 -36.46 19.63 130.80
N ARG A 146 -36.35 20.11 132.04
CA ARG A 146 -36.80 21.45 132.44
C ARG A 146 -35.82 22.08 133.43
N ALA A 147 -35.35 23.29 133.10
CA ALA A 147 -34.62 24.17 134.01
C ALA A 147 -35.25 25.57 133.93
N GLY A 148 -35.50 26.20 135.08
CA GLY A 148 -36.07 27.54 135.16
C GLY A 148 -35.14 28.59 134.54
N HIS A 149 -34.07 28.98 135.23
CA HIS A 149 -33.02 29.84 134.64
C HIS A 149 -31.70 29.08 134.68
N LEU A 150 -31.08 28.82 133.53
CA LEU A 150 -29.84 28.04 133.48
C LEU A 150 -28.63 28.96 133.53
N HIS A 151 -27.83 28.82 134.58
CA HIS A 151 -26.61 29.56 134.83
C HIS A 151 -25.42 28.60 134.87
N ILE A 152 -24.51 28.74 133.91
CA ILE A 152 -23.26 27.99 133.81
C ILE A 152 -22.14 29.01 133.80
N GLU A 153 -21.60 29.29 134.99
CA GLU A 153 -20.72 30.44 135.22
C GLU A 153 -19.42 30.02 135.94
N ASP A 154 -18.25 30.55 135.58
CA ASP A 154 -17.00 30.31 136.33
C ASP A 154 -16.62 28.82 136.55
N ASN A 155 -16.86 27.96 135.56
CA ASN A 155 -16.41 26.56 135.57
C ASN A 155 -15.20 26.40 134.63
N ALA A 156 -14.01 26.69 135.16
CA ALA A 156 -12.79 26.87 134.36
C ALA A 156 -12.41 25.66 133.48
N GLU A 157 -12.58 24.42 133.96
CA GLU A 157 -12.26 23.19 133.21
C GLU A 157 -13.40 22.67 132.31
N LEU A 158 -14.59 23.29 132.33
CA LEU A 158 -15.73 22.84 131.54
C LEU A 158 -15.51 23.11 130.06
N SER A 159 -15.56 22.06 129.24
CA SER A 159 -15.21 22.16 127.81
C SER A 159 -16.40 22.13 126.84
N SER A 160 -17.56 21.65 127.29
CA SER A 160 -18.80 21.47 126.53
C SER A 160 -20.00 21.48 127.48
N LEU A 161 -21.20 21.72 126.94
CA LEU A 161 -22.48 21.62 127.66
C LEU A 161 -23.21 20.28 127.42
N THR A 162 -22.51 19.29 126.86
CA THR A 162 -23.02 17.94 126.60
C THR A 162 -23.69 17.39 127.85
N ASN A 163 -24.73 16.57 127.67
CA ASN A 163 -25.64 16.05 128.69
C ASN A 163 -26.82 16.98 129.03
N LEU A 164 -27.05 18.06 128.28
CA LEU A 164 -28.24 18.92 128.39
C LEU A 164 -29.25 18.74 127.24
N GLU A 165 -29.09 17.70 126.41
CA GLU A 165 -29.76 17.56 125.10
C GLU A 165 -31.29 17.50 125.20
N LYS A 166 -31.85 17.20 126.37
CA LYS A 166 -33.30 17.13 126.59
C LYS A 166 -33.96 18.46 126.93
N LEU A 167 -33.18 19.52 127.14
CA LEU A 167 -33.74 20.87 127.33
C LEU A 167 -34.30 21.40 126.02
N THR A 168 -35.57 21.79 126.05
CA THR A 168 -36.27 22.40 124.89
C THR A 168 -36.60 23.87 125.10
N ALA A 169 -36.70 24.31 126.35
CA ALA A 169 -36.85 25.71 126.72
C ALA A 169 -36.24 25.98 128.10
N VAL A 170 -35.73 27.20 128.28
CA VAL A 170 -35.30 27.76 129.57
C VAL A 170 -35.81 29.19 129.69
N GLY A 171 -35.88 29.71 130.90
CA GLY A 171 -36.13 31.12 131.20
C GLY A 171 -34.96 31.98 130.75
N ASN A 172 -33.88 32.04 131.55
CA ASN A 172 -32.63 32.68 131.14
C ASN A 172 -31.58 31.62 130.81
N LEU A 173 -30.65 31.94 129.92
CA LEU A 173 -29.46 31.14 129.65
C LEU A 173 -28.21 32.02 129.77
N TYR A 174 -27.48 31.84 130.86
CA TYR A 174 -26.20 32.51 131.09
C TYR A 174 -25.06 31.51 131.01
N VAL A 175 -24.15 31.75 130.06
CA VAL A 175 -22.92 30.98 129.88
C VAL A 175 -21.75 31.95 129.96
N LYS A 176 -21.14 32.02 131.15
CA LYS A 176 -20.19 33.09 131.49
C LYS A 176 -18.88 32.58 132.06
N SER A 177 -17.76 33.21 131.71
CA SER A 177 -16.46 32.97 132.37
C SER A 177 -15.99 31.50 132.36
N ASN A 178 -16.44 30.67 131.41
CA ASN A 178 -16.00 29.29 131.30
C ASN A 178 -14.79 29.23 130.36
N SER A 179 -13.59 29.35 130.96
CA SER A 179 -12.34 29.60 130.24
C SER A 179 -11.95 28.51 129.22
N ASN A 180 -12.38 27.25 129.41
CA ASN A 180 -12.12 26.14 128.49
C ASN A 180 -13.31 25.73 127.61
N LEU A 181 -14.45 26.44 127.69
CA LEU A 181 -15.65 26.08 126.96
C LEU A 181 -15.46 26.34 125.46
N ARG A 182 -15.43 25.28 124.65
CA ARG A 182 -15.15 25.38 123.20
C ARG A 182 -16.40 25.49 122.34
N ASN A 183 -17.51 24.95 122.81
CA ASN A 183 -18.78 24.94 122.10
C ASN A 183 -19.96 24.78 123.07
N LEU A 184 -21.17 24.98 122.55
CA LEU A 184 -22.43 24.83 123.29
C LEU A 184 -23.13 23.50 122.98
N ALA A 185 -22.39 22.46 122.56
CA ALA A 185 -22.98 21.15 122.28
C ALA A 185 -23.72 20.66 123.52
N GLY A 186 -24.88 20.02 123.35
CA GLY A 186 -25.83 19.71 124.42
C GLY A 186 -27.08 20.59 124.41
N LEU A 187 -27.08 21.75 123.74
CA LEU A 187 -28.25 22.63 123.66
C LEU A 187 -29.04 22.51 122.34
N GLU A 188 -28.74 21.51 121.51
CA GLU A 188 -29.22 21.40 120.12
C GLU A 188 -30.74 21.42 119.96
N ASN A 189 -31.48 21.05 121.00
CA ASN A 189 -32.95 20.98 120.99
C ASN A 189 -33.61 22.18 121.66
N LEU A 190 -32.83 23.17 122.12
CA LEU A 190 -33.32 24.37 122.77
C LEU A 190 -34.02 25.27 121.73
N ALA A 191 -35.35 25.30 121.75
CA ALA A 191 -36.18 25.98 120.76
C ALA A 191 -36.46 27.45 121.12
N SER A 192 -36.53 27.77 122.42
CA SER A 192 -36.85 29.12 122.90
C SER A 192 -36.19 29.43 124.25
N ILE A 193 -35.81 30.69 124.44
CA ILE A 193 -35.37 31.25 125.72
C ILE A 193 -36.39 32.31 126.13
N GLY A 194 -37.05 32.12 127.26
CA GLY A 194 -38.15 32.98 127.72
C GLY A 194 -37.71 34.38 128.16
N GLY A 195 -36.45 34.54 128.55
CA GLY A 195 -35.82 35.79 129.01
C GLY A 195 -34.51 36.04 128.26
N GLN A 196 -33.42 36.26 129.00
CA GLN A 196 -32.13 36.70 128.45
C GLN A 196 -31.23 35.54 128.03
N LEU A 197 -30.55 35.70 126.89
CA LEU A 197 -29.44 34.87 126.45
C LEU A 197 -28.14 35.67 126.57
N GLN A 198 -27.26 35.28 127.49
CA GLN A 198 -25.95 35.91 127.67
C GLN A 198 -24.83 34.89 127.53
N ILE A 199 -23.97 35.10 126.54
CA ILE A 199 -22.76 34.32 126.30
C ILE A 199 -21.59 35.28 126.34
N GLN A 200 -20.84 35.26 127.45
CA GLN A 200 -19.76 36.22 127.62
C GLN A 200 -18.54 35.70 128.38
N PHE A 201 -17.37 36.25 128.07
CA PHE A 201 -16.09 35.87 128.70
C PHE A 201 -15.76 34.36 128.55
N ASN A 202 -16.06 33.77 127.38
CA ASN A 202 -15.64 32.42 127.05
C ASN A 202 -14.56 32.49 125.94
N PRO A 203 -13.28 32.72 126.28
CA PRO A 203 -12.26 33.14 125.32
C PRO A 203 -11.94 32.11 124.23
N VAL A 204 -12.13 30.82 124.51
CA VAL A 204 -11.89 29.72 123.54
C VAL A 204 -13.16 29.19 122.86
N LEU A 205 -14.31 29.82 123.11
CA LEU A 205 -15.58 29.45 122.50
C LEU A 205 -15.54 29.79 121.01
N SER A 206 -15.48 28.77 120.17
CA SER A 206 -15.34 28.93 118.72
C SER A 206 -16.63 28.66 117.95
N SER A 207 -17.67 28.14 118.60
CA SER A 207 -18.91 27.75 117.93
C SER A 207 -20.15 27.85 118.82
N LEU A 208 -21.23 28.41 118.26
CA LEU A 208 -22.57 28.46 118.87
C LEU A 208 -23.51 27.38 118.30
N ALA A 209 -23.01 26.40 117.55
CA ALA A 209 -23.84 25.43 116.81
C ALA A 209 -24.85 24.65 117.66
N GLY A 210 -24.62 24.55 118.97
CA GLY A 210 -25.58 24.02 119.92
C GLY A 210 -26.90 24.78 119.95
N LEU A 211 -26.96 26.06 119.56
CA LEU A 211 -28.19 26.85 119.56
C LEU A 211 -29.02 26.74 118.27
N LYS A 212 -28.66 25.83 117.35
CA LYS A 212 -29.26 25.74 116.01
C LYS A 212 -30.79 25.67 115.97
N SER A 213 -31.45 25.17 117.01
CA SER A 213 -32.93 25.08 117.07
C SER A 213 -33.60 26.34 117.64
N LEU A 214 -32.82 27.30 118.13
CA LEU A 214 -33.32 28.49 118.81
C LEU A 214 -34.03 29.41 117.82
N THR A 215 -35.31 29.69 118.09
CA THR A 215 -36.16 30.52 117.23
C THR A 215 -36.51 31.88 117.83
N SER A 216 -36.49 32.00 119.16
CA SER A 216 -36.85 33.23 119.87
C SER A 216 -36.10 33.41 121.19
N VAL A 217 -35.78 34.68 121.49
CA VAL A 217 -35.27 35.15 122.78
C VAL A 217 -36.23 36.20 123.34
N GLY A 218 -36.72 35.96 124.55
CA GLY A 218 -37.78 36.74 125.17
C GLY A 218 -37.35 38.08 125.76
N GLU A 219 -36.05 38.33 125.92
CA GLU A 219 -35.48 39.63 126.29
C GLU A 219 -34.26 39.97 125.41
N ASP A 220 -33.07 40.11 126.01
CA ASP A 220 -31.83 40.48 125.34
C ASP A 220 -31.02 39.26 124.87
N LEU A 221 -30.47 39.37 123.66
CA LEU A 221 -29.39 38.52 123.16
C LEU A 221 -28.07 39.27 123.31
N SER A 222 -27.19 38.81 124.20
CA SER A 222 -25.85 39.37 124.41
C SER A 222 -24.77 38.31 124.15
N ILE A 223 -23.92 38.58 123.16
CA ILE A 223 -22.75 37.75 122.82
C ILE A 223 -21.53 38.66 122.84
N THR A 224 -20.82 38.68 123.96
CA THR A 224 -19.72 39.63 124.16
C THR A 224 -18.46 38.99 124.74
N TYR A 225 -17.28 39.49 124.40
CA TYR A 225 -16.02 38.98 124.97
C TYR A 225 -15.79 37.47 124.73
N ASN A 226 -16.07 36.97 123.52
CA ASN A 226 -15.75 35.59 123.10
C ASN A 226 -14.70 35.65 121.99
N SER A 227 -13.43 35.85 122.35
CA SER A 227 -12.37 36.23 121.39
C SER A 227 -12.17 35.22 120.26
N ALA A 228 -12.30 33.91 120.50
CA ALA A 228 -12.15 32.87 119.46
C ALA A 228 -13.38 32.67 118.55
N LEU A 229 -14.49 33.38 118.80
CA LEU A 229 -15.73 33.19 118.06
C LEU A 229 -15.66 33.88 116.70
N SER A 230 -15.52 33.09 115.63
CA SER A 230 -15.37 33.62 114.26
C SER A 230 -16.69 33.85 113.53
N SER A 231 -17.77 33.18 113.93
CA SER A 231 -19.11 33.36 113.39
C SER A 231 -20.18 33.13 114.45
N LEU A 232 -21.40 33.61 114.18
CA LEU A 232 -22.59 33.33 115.00
C LEU A 232 -23.34 32.07 114.55
N THR A 233 -22.66 31.17 113.84
CA THR A 233 -23.24 29.93 113.32
C THR A 233 -23.85 29.10 114.44
N GLY A 234 -25.10 28.69 114.27
CA GLY A 234 -25.98 28.17 115.31
C GLY A 234 -27.17 29.07 115.61
N LEU A 235 -27.20 30.33 115.15
CA LEU A 235 -28.35 31.24 115.34
C LEU A 235 -29.20 31.43 114.08
N GLU A 236 -29.03 30.59 113.06
CA GLU A 236 -29.67 30.74 111.74
C GLU A 236 -31.20 30.71 111.81
N ASN A 237 -31.77 30.02 112.79
CA ASN A 237 -33.21 29.88 112.95
C ASN A 237 -33.83 30.95 113.86
N LEU A 238 -33.02 31.85 114.41
CA LEU A 238 -33.49 32.92 115.28
C LEU A 238 -34.25 33.97 114.46
N THR A 239 -35.53 34.18 114.80
CA THR A 239 -36.41 35.09 114.05
C THR A 239 -36.82 36.32 114.84
N SER A 240 -36.80 36.25 116.17
CA SER A 240 -37.21 37.36 117.04
C SER A 240 -36.41 37.46 118.34
N VAL A 241 -36.09 38.70 118.70
CA VAL A 241 -35.51 39.09 119.99
C VAL A 241 -36.35 40.24 120.54
N LYS A 242 -37.02 40.05 121.68
CA LYS A 242 -38.02 41.01 122.12
C LYS A 242 -37.45 42.35 122.59
N THR A 243 -36.24 42.39 123.14
CA THR A 243 -35.64 43.62 123.67
C THR A 243 -34.50 44.09 122.78
N GLY A 244 -33.27 43.60 122.98
CA GLY A 244 -32.12 44.06 122.22
C GLY A 244 -31.13 42.98 121.83
N VAL A 245 -30.31 43.31 120.84
CA VAL A 245 -29.18 42.48 120.38
C VAL A 245 -27.89 43.24 120.66
N VAL A 246 -26.98 42.61 121.40
CA VAL A 246 -25.66 43.14 121.73
C VAL A 246 -24.61 42.12 121.26
N ILE A 247 -23.79 42.52 120.30
CA ILE A 247 -22.69 41.70 119.79
C ILE A 247 -21.44 42.56 119.83
N GLY A 248 -20.50 42.25 120.71
CA GLY A 248 -19.30 43.06 120.76
C GLY A 248 -18.11 42.48 121.48
N SER A 249 -16.94 43.05 121.21
CA SER A 249 -15.66 42.54 121.72
C SER A 249 -15.44 41.05 121.35
N ASN A 250 -15.86 40.63 120.15
CA ASN A 250 -15.56 39.31 119.60
C ASN A 250 -14.52 39.48 118.49
N GLU A 251 -13.24 39.39 118.87
CA GLU A 251 -12.10 39.80 118.03
C GLU A 251 -12.00 39.03 116.69
N GLU A 252 -12.30 37.73 116.70
CA GLU A 252 -12.28 36.88 115.51
C GLU A 252 -13.56 36.93 114.68
N LEU A 253 -14.61 37.61 115.15
CA LEU A 253 -15.91 37.59 114.50
C LEU A 253 -15.84 38.27 113.14
N SER A 254 -15.91 37.47 112.07
CA SER A 254 -15.82 37.98 110.70
C SER A 254 -17.17 38.17 110.02
N SER A 255 -18.23 37.53 110.56
CA SER A 255 -19.55 37.49 109.94
C SER A 255 -20.68 37.36 110.96
N VAL A 256 -21.77 38.08 110.72
CA VAL A 256 -23.05 38.00 111.45
C VAL A 256 -24.16 37.34 110.61
N GLU A 257 -23.78 36.62 109.53
CA GLU A 257 -24.72 36.03 108.57
C GLU A 257 -25.80 35.15 109.21
N ALA A 258 -25.48 34.46 110.30
CA ALA A 258 -26.44 33.62 111.01
C ALA A 258 -27.69 34.40 111.50
N LEU A 259 -27.59 35.71 111.70
CA LEU A 259 -28.72 36.53 112.17
C LEU A 259 -29.63 37.06 111.05
N LYS A 260 -29.39 36.68 109.79
CA LYS A 260 -30.13 37.21 108.64
C LYS A 260 -31.65 37.01 108.70
N ASN A 261 -32.11 36.01 109.44
CA ASN A 261 -33.52 35.64 109.56
C ASN A 261 -34.23 36.40 110.70
N LEU A 262 -33.53 37.28 111.43
CA LEU A 262 -34.17 38.18 112.37
C LEU A 262 -35.11 39.13 111.64
N THR A 263 -36.38 39.11 112.04
CA THR A 263 -37.43 39.97 111.47
C THR A 263 -37.93 41.01 112.47
N SER A 264 -37.68 40.82 113.77
CA SER A 264 -38.10 41.76 114.81
C SER A 264 -37.10 41.80 115.98
N ILE A 265 -36.55 42.98 116.22
CA ILE A 265 -35.77 43.35 117.41
C ILE A 265 -36.46 44.55 118.06
N GLY A 266 -36.90 44.41 119.31
CA GLY A 266 -37.90 45.32 119.88
C GLY A 266 -37.42 46.73 120.22
N GLN A 267 -36.20 46.90 120.71
CA GLN A 267 -35.71 48.19 121.23
C GLN A 267 -34.37 48.62 120.66
N SER A 268 -33.33 47.78 120.69
CA SER A 268 -32.00 48.25 120.31
C SER A 268 -31.08 47.19 119.74
N THR A 269 -30.13 47.63 118.92
CA THR A 269 -29.04 46.79 118.43
C THR A 269 -27.72 47.52 118.60
N PHE A 270 -26.77 46.86 119.24
CA PHE A 270 -25.41 47.33 119.45
C PHE A 270 -24.46 46.29 118.87
N ILE A 271 -23.72 46.67 117.83
CA ILE A 271 -22.72 45.83 117.20
C ILE A 271 -21.41 46.60 117.22
N GLU A 272 -20.58 46.32 118.21
CA GLU A 272 -19.44 47.16 118.57
C GLU A 272 -18.17 46.36 118.81
N ASP A 273 -17.00 46.92 118.51
CA ASP A 273 -15.71 46.30 118.86
C ASP A 273 -15.49 44.90 118.25
N ASN A 274 -15.98 44.66 117.03
CA ASN A 274 -15.72 43.43 116.26
C ASN A 274 -14.75 43.75 115.12
N SER A 275 -13.46 43.83 115.42
CA SER A 275 -12.41 44.35 114.52
C SER A 275 -12.25 43.56 113.21
N LYS A 276 -12.66 42.29 113.15
CA LYS A 276 -12.58 41.45 111.95
C LYS A 276 -13.90 41.32 111.18
N LEU A 277 -14.96 42.01 111.62
CA LEU A 277 -16.28 41.95 111.00
C LEU A 277 -16.29 42.64 109.64
N THR A 278 -15.99 41.89 108.59
CA THR A 278 -15.89 42.37 107.20
C THR A 278 -17.07 41.93 106.34
N GLN A 279 -17.78 40.87 106.73
CA GLN A 279 -19.00 40.39 106.05
C GLN A 279 -20.25 40.99 106.70
N CYS A 280 -20.53 42.26 106.42
CA CYS A 280 -21.55 43.02 107.15
C CYS A 280 -22.81 43.39 106.35
N CYS A 281 -22.99 42.94 105.10
CA CYS A 281 -24.20 43.30 104.36
C CYS A 281 -25.50 42.79 105.02
N GLN A 282 -25.44 41.70 105.79
CA GLN A 282 -26.58 41.26 106.60
C GLN A 282 -26.89 42.19 107.77
N LEU A 283 -25.99 43.10 108.15
CA LEU A 283 -26.35 44.16 109.09
C LEU A 283 -27.49 45.01 108.54
N LEU A 284 -27.67 45.13 107.22
CA LEU A 284 -28.83 45.83 106.65
C LEU A 284 -30.16 45.18 107.04
N SER A 285 -30.25 43.85 107.13
CA SER A 285 -31.48 43.18 107.58
C SER A 285 -31.70 43.37 109.08
N ILE A 286 -30.63 43.30 109.89
CA ILE A 286 -30.68 43.53 111.34
C ILE A 286 -31.07 44.99 111.65
N ILE A 287 -30.48 45.96 110.96
CA ILE A 287 -30.83 47.39 111.05
C ILE A 287 -32.32 47.59 110.75
N ARG A 288 -32.86 46.91 109.72
CA ARG A 288 -34.29 46.99 109.36
C ARG A 288 -35.20 46.28 110.38
N ALA A 289 -34.74 45.19 110.98
CA ALA A 289 -35.48 44.45 112.00
C ALA A 289 -35.56 45.20 113.34
N THR A 290 -34.67 46.17 113.58
CA THR A 290 -34.59 46.95 114.82
C THR A 290 -35.63 48.07 114.83
N LYS A 291 -36.53 48.04 115.83
CA LYS A 291 -37.57 49.08 115.97
C LYS A 291 -37.07 50.37 116.64
N GLY A 292 -35.97 50.31 117.39
CA GLY A 292 -35.41 51.48 118.08
C GLY A 292 -33.94 51.75 117.74
N LYS A 293 -33.09 52.01 118.74
CA LYS A 293 -31.74 52.53 118.53
C LYS A 293 -30.79 51.48 117.96
N THR A 294 -30.16 51.78 116.84
CA THR A 294 -29.05 50.98 116.29
C THR A 294 -27.74 51.73 116.43
N VAL A 295 -26.74 51.09 117.03
CA VAL A 295 -25.35 51.57 117.11
C VAL A 295 -24.44 50.52 116.52
N ILE A 296 -23.65 50.95 115.54
CA ILE A 296 -22.62 50.15 114.89
C ILE A 296 -21.38 51.02 114.88
N GLN A 297 -20.33 50.60 115.58
CA GLN A 297 -19.11 51.38 115.76
C GLN A 297 -17.94 50.49 116.16
N ARG A 298 -16.71 50.93 115.90
CA ARG A 298 -15.47 50.19 116.21
C ARG A 298 -15.42 48.77 115.61
N ASN A 299 -16.02 48.57 114.43
CA ASN A 299 -15.90 47.34 113.64
C ASN A 299 -14.92 47.54 112.47
N ALA A 300 -14.71 46.51 111.63
CA ALA A 300 -13.86 46.65 110.45
C ALA A 300 -14.38 47.73 109.47
N THR A 301 -13.46 48.33 108.71
CA THR A 301 -13.77 49.31 107.65
C THR A 301 -14.85 48.78 106.71
N ASN A 302 -15.80 49.64 106.30
CA ASN A 302 -17.00 49.31 105.52
C ASN A 302 -18.13 48.64 106.32
N CYS A 303 -17.86 48.27 107.58
CA CYS A 303 -18.81 47.66 108.50
C CYS A 303 -18.94 48.45 109.81
N ASN A 304 -18.39 49.67 109.83
CA ASN A 304 -18.19 50.45 111.04
C ASN A 304 -19.30 51.49 111.29
N SER A 305 -20.20 51.72 110.34
CA SER A 305 -21.39 52.56 110.51
C SER A 305 -22.49 52.18 109.53
N LYS A 306 -23.74 52.60 109.79
CA LYS A 306 -24.85 52.39 108.84
C LYS A 306 -24.53 52.89 107.42
N ALA A 307 -23.95 54.09 107.31
CA ALA A 307 -23.61 54.69 106.03
C ALA A 307 -22.52 53.91 105.28
N GLU A 308 -21.49 53.44 106.00
CA GLU A 308 -20.45 52.59 105.42
C GLU A 308 -21.01 51.27 104.88
N ILE A 309 -21.92 50.63 105.62
CA ILE A 309 -22.56 49.38 105.22
C ILE A 309 -23.43 49.61 103.99
N GLU A 310 -24.25 50.67 103.97
CA GLU A 310 -25.08 51.01 102.80
C GLU A 310 -24.23 51.29 101.55
N ALA A 311 -23.08 51.96 101.68
CA ALA A 311 -22.17 52.26 100.57
C ALA A 311 -21.36 51.03 100.08
N ALA A 312 -21.00 50.13 100.99
CA ALA A 312 -20.28 48.91 100.67
C ALA A 312 -21.15 47.84 100.00
N CYS A 313 -22.46 47.85 100.27
CA CYS A 313 -23.42 46.86 99.79
C CYS A 313 -24.27 47.33 98.59
N ALA A 314 -23.90 48.43 97.93
CA ALA A 314 -24.57 48.93 96.72
C ALA A 314 -24.24 48.07 95.48
N PRO A 315 -25.21 47.79 94.59
CA PRO A 315 -25.01 46.94 93.40
C PRO A 315 -24.15 47.60 92.31
N VAL A 316 -23.32 46.81 91.61
CA VAL A 316 -22.51 47.26 90.44
C VAL A 316 -23.39 47.35 89.19
N THR A 317 -23.25 48.42 88.38
CA THR A 317 -23.97 48.59 87.11
C THR A 317 -23.04 48.97 85.94
N ILE A 318 -23.23 48.33 84.78
CA ILE A 318 -22.54 48.67 83.52
C ILE A 318 -23.36 49.75 82.81
N THR A 319 -22.74 50.88 82.50
CA THR A 319 -23.38 52.04 81.86
C THR A 319 -23.17 52.06 80.34
N THR A 320 -22.07 51.48 79.85
CA THR A 320 -21.78 51.35 78.41
C THR A 320 -21.26 49.96 78.10
N GLN A 321 -21.96 49.22 77.24
CA GLN A 321 -21.57 47.88 76.80
C GLN A 321 -20.43 47.92 75.76
N PRO A 322 -19.56 46.88 75.68
CA PRO A 322 -18.64 46.74 74.57
C PRO A 322 -19.37 46.53 73.24
N LYS A 323 -18.83 47.10 72.16
CA LYS A 323 -19.38 47.01 70.80
C LYS A 323 -18.62 45.98 69.98
N ASP A 324 -19.30 45.38 69.01
CA ASP A 324 -18.68 44.51 68.00
C ASP A 324 -17.57 45.25 67.24
N VAL A 325 -16.48 44.55 66.95
CA VAL A 325 -15.31 45.08 66.23
C VAL A 325 -15.02 44.16 65.05
N ALA A 326 -14.92 44.75 63.86
CA ALA A 326 -14.49 44.05 62.64
C ALA A 326 -13.22 44.72 62.11
N VAL A 327 -12.14 43.96 62.00
CA VAL A 327 -10.82 44.44 61.57
C VAL A 327 -10.11 43.39 60.72
N CYS A 328 -9.12 43.80 59.94
CA CYS A 328 -8.32 42.89 59.13
C CYS A 328 -7.25 42.17 59.97
N THR A 329 -6.86 40.97 59.53
CA THR A 329 -5.73 40.23 60.13
C THR A 329 -4.48 41.11 60.17
N GLY A 330 -3.86 41.23 61.34
CA GLY A 330 -2.71 42.08 61.61
C GLY A 330 -3.05 43.48 62.15
N GLU A 331 -4.30 43.93 62.07
CA GLU A 331 -4.74 45.21 62.62
C GLU A 331 -5.07 45.13 64.11
N LYS A 332 -5.17 46.30 64.75
CA LYS A 332 -5.51 46.44 66.17
C LYS A 332 -7.04 46.37 66.38
N ALA A 333 -7.49 45.56 67.35
CA ALA A 333 -8.87 45.56 67.83
C ALA A 333 -8.94 46.03 69.29
N THR A 334 -9.90 46.90 69.62
CA THR A 334 -10.09 47.42 70.98
C THR A 334 -11.55 47.32 71.42
N PHE A 335 -11.78 46.65 72.55
CA PHE A 335 -13.04 46.63 73.29
C PHE A 335 -12.99 47.58 74.48
N ARG A 336 -14.11 48.25 74.77
CA ARG A 336 -14.23 49.21 75.88
C ARG A 336 -15.56 49.01 76.60
N VAL A 337 -15.55 49.09 77.92
CA VAL A 337 -16.73 49.06 78.79
C VAL A 337 -16.71 50.28 79.73
N GLU A 338 -17.87 50.77 80.15
CA GLU A 338 -17.99 51.75 81.24
C GLU A 338 -18.96 51.21 82.30
N ALA A 339 -18.62 51.41 83.58
CA ALA A 339 -19.42 50.96 84.72
C ALA A 339 -19.39 52.01 85.84
N SER A 340 -20.47 52.12 86.62
CA SER A 340 -20.62 53.10 87.69
C SER A 340 -20.20 52.52 89.05
N GLY A 341 -19.51 53.32 89.86
CA GLY A 341 -19.00 52.96 91.19
C GLY A 341 -17.48 53.15 91.32
N THR A 342 -16.98 53.23 92.55
CA THR A 342 -15.53 53.30 92.86
C THR A 342 -15.00 51.95 93.32
N GLY A 343 -13.74 51.62 93.03
CA GLY A 343 -13.11 50.35 93.44
C GLY A 343 -13.54 49.13 92.61
N LEU A 344 -13.84 49.33 91.32
CA LEU A 344 -14.20 48.26 90.40
C LEU A 344 -12.96 47.50 89.92
N SER A 345 -13.07 46.18 89.81
CA SER A 345 -12.12 45.34 89.08
C SER A 345 -12.77 44.78 87.83
N TYR A 346 -11.99 44.62 86.77
CA TYR A 346 -12.44 44.09 85.48
C TYR A 346 -11.74 42.77 85.21
N GLN A 347 -12.42 41.88 84.51
CA GLN A 347 -11.81 40.67 83.96
C GLN A 347 -12.45 40.38 82.61
N TRP A 348 -11.71 40.63 81.53
CA TRP A 348 -12.17 40.26 80.19
C TRP A 348 -12.10 38.75 79.99
N LYS A 349 -13.03 38.23 79.22
CA LYS A 349 -13.17 36.84 78.83
C LYS A 349 -13.28 36.74 77.32
N LYS A 350 -12.71 35.68 76.75
CA LYS A 350 -13.00 35.24 75.38
C LYS A 350 -13.89 34.00 75.47
N GLY A 351 -15.12 34.09 74.98
CA GLY A 351 -16.18 33.16 75.35
C GLY A 351 -16.36 33.15 76.87
N GLU A 352 -16.23 31.98 77.49
CA GLU A 352 -16.31 31.83 78.95
C GLU A 352 -14.94 31.88 79.65
N THR A 353 -13.83 31.87 78.90
CA THR A 353 -12.48 31.75 79.46
C THR A 353 -11.89 33.11 79.81
N PRO A 354 -11.44 33.36 81.06
CA PRO A 354 -10.74 34.58 81.43
C PRO A 354 -9.45 34.77 80.62
N ILE A 355 -9.23 36.00 80.15
CA ILE A 355 -7.99 36.39 79.48
C ILE A 355 -7.00 36.87 80.56
N PRO A 356 -5.85 36.21 80.74
CA PRO A 356 -4.88 36.61 81.75
C PRO A 356 -4.50 38.09 81.64
N ASN A 357 -4.44 38.78 82.77
CA ASN A 357 -4.02 40.19 82.90
C ASN A 357 -4.94 41.24 82.23
N ALA A 358 -6.02 40.85 81.57
CA ALA A 358 -6.98 41.77 80.96
C ALA A 358 -7.94 42.36 82.02
N THR A 359 -7.42 43.28 82.83
CA THR A 359 -8.04 43.76 84.08
C THR A 359 -8.45 45.23 84.08
N SER A 360 -8.41 45.86 82.92
CA SER A 360 -8.80 47.26 82.71
C SER A 360 -10.20 47.38 82.10
N ASN A 361 -10.77 48.58 82.09
CA ASN A 361 -12.03 48.90 81.41
C ASN A 361 -11.91 48.89 79.86
N THR A 362 -10.70 48.69 79.33
CA THR A 362 -10.43 48.45 77.91
C THR A 362 -9.60 47.18 77.73
N TYR A 363 -9.86 46.44 76.66
CA TYR A 363 -9.02 45.33 76.21
C TYR A 363 -8.64 45.53 74.74
N SER A 364 -7.34 45.52 74.45
CA SER A 364 -6.84 45.69 73.08
C SER A 364 -5.94 44.52 72.67
N LEU A 365 -6.07 44.12 71.41
CA LEU A 365 -5.19 43.21 70.69
C LEU A 365 -4.46 44.03 69.63
N GLU A 366 -3.14 44.18 69.71
CA GLU A 366 -2.37 45.06 68.81
C GLU A 366 -2.29 44.54 67.36
N ALA A 367 -2.33 43.21 67.19
CA ALA A 367 -2.37 42.56 65.88
C ALA A 367 -3.24 41.30 65.95
N VAL A 368 -4.44 41.35 65.38
CA VAL A 368 -5.37 40.23 65.41
C VAL A 368 -5.02 39.14 64.39
N SER A 369 -5.46 37.91 64.66
CA SER A 369 -5.34 36.76 63.76
C SER A 369 -6.66 36.00 63.79
N PRO A 370 -6.95 35.09 62.84
CA PRO A 370 -8.21 34.34 62.84
C PRO A 370 -8.49 33.60 64.16
N ALA A 371 -7.43 33.18 64.89
CA ALA A 371 -7.55 32.56 66.21
C ALA A 371 -8.05 33.50 67.31
N HIS A 372 -8.03 34.82 67.10
CA HIS A 372 -8.57 35.82 68.02
C HIS A 372 -10.07 36.07 67.81
N ALA A 373 -10.66 35.65 66.68
CA ALA A 373 -12.08 35.82 66.44
C ALA A 373 -12.94 35.12 67.51
N GLY A 374 -14.13 35.66 67.75
CA GLY A 374 -15.07 35.16 68.74
C GLY A 374 -15.60 36.25 69.67
N THR A 375 -16.37 35.82 70.66
CA THR A 375 -17.05 36.72 71.60
C THR A 375 -16.14 37.15 72.74
N TYR A 376 -16.21 38.43 73.09
CA TYR A 376 -15.52 39.03 74.22
C TYR A 376 -16.55 39.64 75.15
N SER A 377 -16.45 39.31 76.44
CA SER A 377 -17.25 39.90 77.50
C SER A 377 -16.34 40.29 78.64
N VAL A 378 -16.82 41.14 79.54
CA VAL A 378 -16.07 41.54 80.73
C VAL A 378 -16.94 41.38 81.96
N VAL A 379 -16.38 40.76 82.99
CA VAL A 379 -16.98 40.72 84.31
C VAL A 379 -16.44 41.91 85.09
N VAL A 380 -17.35 42.76 85.57
CA VAL A 380 -17.04 43.89 86.44
C VAL A 380 -17.43 43.50 87.86
N THR A 381 -16.47 43.52 88.78
CA THR A 381 -16.64 43.05 90.15
C THR A 381 -16.36 44.15 91.16
N ARG A 382 -17.16 44.23 92.22
CA ARG A 382 -16.91 45.00 93.43
C ARG A 382 -17.32 44.18 94.65
N GLY A 383 -16.36 43.77 95.47
CA GLY A 383 -16.63 42.89 96.60
C GLY A 383 -17.31 41.59 96.14
N THR A 384 -18.49 41.28 96.69
CA THR A 384 -19.30 40.11 96.31
C THR A 384 -20.28 40.37 95.15
N SER A 385 -20.41 41.62 94.69
CA SER A 385 -21.26 41.98 93.55
C SER A 385 -20.44 41.87 92.25
N SER A 386 -20.95 41.13 91.28
CA SER A 386 -20.38 41.08 89.93
C SER A 386 -21.48 41.18 88.89
N VAL A 387 -21.18 41.86 87.79
CA VAL A 387 -22.05 41.96 86.63
C VAL A 387 -21.23 41.70 85.37
N SER A 388 -21.75 40.84 84.50
CA SER A 388 -21.14 40.58 83.20
C SER A 388 -21.70 41.54 82.15
N SER A 389 -20.85 42.04 81.26
CA SER A 389 -21.29 42.74 80.06
C SER A 389 -22.05 41.82 79.11
N THR A 390 -22.79 42.39 78.17
CA THR A 390 -23.16 41.66 76.95
C THR A 390 -21.89 41.31 76.17
N ALA A 391 -21.93 40.20 75.44
CA ALA A 391 -20.80 39.80 74.59
C ALA A 391 -20.72 40.71 73.35
N ALA A 392 -19.52 41.19 73.04
CA ALA A 392 -19.17 41.84 71.79
C ALA A 392 -18.40 40.87 70.90
N ASN A 393 -18.69 40.84 69.60
CA ASN A 393 -18.05 39.93 68.66
C ASN A 393 -16.81 40.57 68.02
N LEU A 394 -15.67 39.86 68.04
CA LEU A 394 -14.52 40.17 67.21
C LEU A 394 -14.61 39.38 65.91
N THR A 395 -14.87 40.08 64.80
CA THR A 395 -14.76 39.49 63.46
C THR A 395 -13.38 39.83 62.89
N VAL A 396 -12.57 38.82 62.60
CA VAL A 396 -11.26 38.99 61.98
C VAL A 396 -11.36 38.67 60.50
N ASN A 397 -11.27 39.69 59.66
CA ASN A 397 -11.34 39.54 58.22
C ASN A 397 -9.97 39.17 57.64
N THR A 398 -9.95 38.31 56.63
CA THR A 398 -8.72 37.91 55.94
C THR A 398 -8.70 38.47 54.52
N VAL A 399 -7.50 38.84 54.06
CA VAL A 399 -7.27 39.25 52.66
C VAL A 399 -7.60 38.08 51.72
N PRO A 400 -8.12 38.34 50.51
CA PRO A 400 -8.33 37.29 49.52
C PRO A 400 -7.02 36.57 49.19
N ALA A 401 -6.97 35.26 49.42
CA ALA A 401 -5.86 34.37 49.09
C ALA A 401 -6.32 33.30 48.12
N ILE A 402 -5.66 33.22 46.96
CA ILE A 402 -5.97 32.23 45.91
C ILE A 402 -5.25 30.92 46.24
N SER A 403 -6.01 29.85 46.43
CA SER A 403 -5.48 28.51 46.72
C SER A 403 -5.51 27.59 45.49
N ALA A 404 -6.32 27.90 44.48
CA ALA A 404 -6.25 27.28 43.16
C ALA A 404 -6.40 28.34 42.07
N GLN A 405 -5.37 28.48 41.26
CA GLN A 405 -5.35 29.38 40.11
C GLN A 405 -6.24 28.83 38.98
N PRO A 406 -6.83 29.69 38.13
CA PRO A 406 -7.41 29.24 36.88
C PRO A 406 -6.34 28.56 36.02
N VAL A 407 -6.72 27.48 35.35
CA VAL A 407 -5.80 26.68 34.51
C VAL A 407 -6.01 27.06 33.05
N ALA A 408 -4.94 27.10 32.26
CA ALA A 408 -5.03 27.29 30.82
C ALA A 408 -5.86 26.16 30.18
N ILE A 409 -6.74 26.50 29.24
CA ILE A 409 -7.65 25.55 28.60
C ILE A 409 -7.50 25.66 27.10
N THR A 410 -7.31 24.51 26.45
CA THR A 410 -7.46 24.37 25.01
C THR A 410 -8.84 23.80 24.71
N LYS A 411 -9.61 24.49 23.88
CA LYS A 411 -10.92 24.02 23.42
C LYS A 411 -11.07 24.21 21.92
N CYS A 412 -11.99 23.47 21.34
CA CYS A 412 -12.33 23.59 19.95
C CYS A 412 -13.48 24.57 19.77
N VAL A 413 -13.51 25.28 18.64
CA VAL A 413 -14.62 26.17 18.29
C VAL A 413 -15.96 25.44 18.49
N GLY A 414 -16.91 26.07 19.17
CA GLY A 414 -18.21 25.49 19.48
C GLY A 414 -18.32 24.87 20.87
N GLN A 415 -17.22 24.42 21.49
CA GLN A 415 -17.24 23.77 22.80
C GLN A 415 -17.37 24.75 23.96
N ALA A 416 -17.86 24.27 25.11
CA ALA A 416 -17.88 25.07 26.33
C ALA A 416 -16.49 25.13 26.99
N ALA A 417 -16.12 26.30 27.53
CA ALA A 417 -14.94 26.50 28.37
C ALA A 417 -15.36 27.06 29.73
N VAL A 418 -14.71 26.60 30.80
CA VAL A 418 -14.98 27.07 32.17
C VAL A 418 -13.67 27.37 32.85
N PHE A 419 -13.44 28.64 33.19
CA PHE A 419 -12.39 29.02 34.11
C PHE A 419 -12.95 29.03 35.53
N SER A 420 -12.22 28.50 36.50
CA SER A 420 -12.59 28.54 37.90
C SER A 420 -11.40 28.99 38.73
N VAL A 421 -11.69 29.64 39.85
CA VAL A 421 -10.70 29.97 40.86
C VAL A 421 -11.21 29.46 42.21
N THR A 422 -10.30 28.97 43.04
CA THR A 422 -10.60 28.75 44.46
C THR A 422 -9.83 29.78 45.26
N ALA A 423 -10.56 30.59 46.02
CA ALA A 423 -9.99 31.60 46.89
C ALA A 423 -10.64 31.55 48.27
N THR A 424 -9.86 31.89 49.27
CA THR A 424 -10.28 32.04 50.66
C THR A 424 -10.16 33.52 51.05
N GLY A 425 -10.96 33.99 52.00
CA GLY A 425 -11.00 35.40 52.41
C GLY A 425 -12.41 35.81 52.83
N SER A 426 -12.52 36.96 53.50
CA SER A 426 -13.83 37.48 53.95
C SER A 426 -14.55 38.23 52.84
N ASN A 427 -15.83 37.91 52.63
CA ASN A 427 -16.76 38.58 51.69
C ASN A 427 -16.19 38.79 50.28
N LEU A 428 -15.79 37.70 49.64
CA LEU A 428 -15.18 37.73 48.31
C LEU A 428 -16.17 38.15 47.22
N ARG A 429 -15.80 39.15 46.43
CA ARG A 429 -16.43 39.56 45.17
C ARG A 429 -15.46 39.34 44.02
N TYR A 430 -15.94 38.75 42.94
CA TYR A 430 -15.14 38.38 41.78
C TYR A 430 -15.44 39.31 40.61
N GLN A 431 -14.44 39.53 39.76
CA GLN A 431 -14.60 40.19 38.46
C GLN A 431 -13.61 39.54 37.49
N TRP A 432 -14.12 38.76 36.53
CA TRP A 432 -13.27 38.19 35.49
C TRP A 432 -12.87 39.25 34.46
N GLN A 433 -11.68 39.09 33.93
CA GLN A 433 -11.06 39.96 32.94
C GLN A 433 -10.57 39.12 31.77
N LYS A 434 -10.77 39.61 30.54
CA LYS A 434 -10.15 39.09 29.31
C LYS A 434 -9.17 40.13 28.82
N ASP A 435 -7.91 39.74 28.66
CA ASP A 435 -6.84 40.62 28.19
C ASP A 435 -6.82 41.95 28.97
N GLU A 436 -6.89 41.83 30.31
CA GLU A 436 -6.94 42.92 31.31
C GLU A 436 -8.23 43.75 31.35
N ALA A 437 -9.17 43.59 30.41
CA ALA A 437 -10.46 44.27 30.42
C ALA A 437 -11.54 43.50 31.19
N ASP A 438 -12.33 44.19 32.01
CA ASP A 438 -13.44 43.59 32.76
C ASP A 438 -14.49 42.99 31.83
N ILE A 439 -14.85 41.73 32.09
CA ILE A 439 -15.94 41.04 31.39
C ILE A 439 -17.26 41.39 32.11
N PRO A 440 -18.23 42.05 31.45
CA PRO A 440 -19.47 42.44 32.09
C PRO A 440 -20.21 41.25 32.72
N ASN A 441 -20.70 41.43 33.94
CA ASN A 441 -21.48 40.45 34.73
C ASN A 441 -20.75 39.14 35.08
N ALA A 442 -19.46 39.02 34.82
CA ALA A 442 -18.67 37.84 35.18
C ALA A 442 -18.18 37.93 36.64
N THR A 443 -19.11 37.79 37.58
CA THR A 443 -18.88 38.11 39.01
C THR A 443 -18.87 36.89 39.95
N ASN A 444 -18.83 35.68 39.39
CA ASN A 444 -18.79 34.42 40.15
C ASN A 444 -17.37 33.84 40.24
N ALA A 445 -17.14 32.90 41.16
CA ALA A 445 -15.87 32.17 41.29
C ALA A 445 -15.52 31.31 40.05
N SER A 446 -16.46 31.12 39.15
CA SER A 446 -16.24 30.54 37.83
C SER A 446 -16.80 31.43 36.73
N TYR A 447 -16.16 31.39 35.56
CA TYR A 447 -16.61 32.03 34.34
C TYR A 447 -16.77 30.98 33.25
N GLN A 448 -17.99 30.86 32.74
CA GLN A 448 -18.38 29.87 31.74
C GLN A 448 -18.68 30.55 30.41
N LEU A 449 -18.05 30.03 29.36
CA LEU A 449 -18.40 30.28 27.96
C LEU A 449 -19.17 29.06 27.46
N SER A 450 -20.44 29.23 27.10
CA SER A 450 -21.30 28.14 26.61
C SER A 450 -20.82 27.57 25.27
N SER A 451 -20.20 28.41 24.44
CA SER A 451 -19.60 28.05 23.16
C SER A 451 -18.49 29.04 22.84
N VAL A 452 -17.30 28.54 22.53
CA VAL A 452 -16.12 29.35 22.24
C VAL A 452 -15.93 29.61 20.74
N SER A 453 -15.45 30.80 20.41
CA SER A 453 -15.10 31.27 19.06
C SER A 453 -13.67 31.81 19.04
N ALA A 454 -13.09 31.97 17.85
CA ALA A 454 -11.71 32.46 17.71
C ALA A 454 -11.48 33.83 18.37
N ALA A 455 -12.47 34.72 18.37
CA ALA A 455 -12.38 36.05 19.01
C ALA A 455 -12.30 35.99 20.55
N GLN A 456 -12.69 34.86 21.14
CA GLN A 456 -12.63 34.65 22.59
C GLN A 456 -11.30 34.06 23.06
N ALA A 457 -10.39 33.69 22.15
CA ALA A 457 -9.01 33.37 22.53
C ALA A 457 -8.34 34.57 23.23
N GLY A 458 -7.50 34.29 24.21
CA GLY A 458 -6.85 35.32 25.01
C GLY A 458 -6.56 34.89 26.44
N SER A 459 -6.10 35.83 27.23
CA SER A 459 -5.74 35.65 28.63
C SER A 459 -6.93 35.95 29.54
N TYR A 460 -7.31 35.01 30.40
CA TYR A 460 -8.37 35.16 31.38
C TYR A 460 -7.79 35.17 32.79
N ARG A 461 -8.13 36.19 33.57
CA ARG A 461 -7.82 36.25 35.00
C ARG A 461 -9.00 36.81 35.77
N VAL A 462 -9.01 36.59 37.07
CA VAL A 462 -10.05 37.11 37.95
C VAL A 462 -9.45 38.01 39.01
N LYS A 463 -10.02 39.21 39.13
CA LYS A 463 -9.76 40.13 40.22
C LYS A 463 -10.71 39.78 41.35
N ILE A 464 -10.16 39.41 42.50
CA ILE A 464 -10.92 39.00 43.69
C ILE A 464 -10.72 40.06 44.74
N THR A 465 -11.79 40.72 45.13
CA THR A 465 -11.75 41.72 46.20
C THR A 465 -12.49 41.19 47.42
N GLY A 466 -11.93 41.38 48.61
CA GLY A 466 -12.59 41.08 49.88
C GLY A 466 -12.72 42.35 50.71
N ASP A 467 -13.01 42.20 51.99
CA ASP A 467 -13.09 43.33 52.92
C ASP A 467 -11.72 43.98 53.19
N CYS A 468 -10.63 43.20 53.07
CA CYS A 468 -9.29 43.62 53.45
C CYS A 468 -8.33 43.90 52.28
N GLY A 469 -8.83 43.91 51.04
CA GLY A 469 -8.01 44.20 49.86
C GLY A 469 -8.41 43.43 48.61
N THR A 470 -7.60 43.57 47.57
CA THR A 470 -7.78 42.88 46.29
C THR A 470 -6.55 42.02 45.97
N THR A 471 -6.80 40.78 45.55
CA THR A 471 -5.81 39.90 44.93
C THR A 471 -6.27 39.59 43.51
N SER A 472 -5.33 39.38 42.61
CA SER A 472 -5.62 38.93 41.25
C SER A 472 -5.07 37.54 41.04
N SER A 473 -5.79 36.72 40.29
CA SER A 473 -5.24 35.45 39.82
C SER A 473 -4.12 35.68 38.82
N GLU A 474 -3.29 34.65 38.65
CA GLU A 474 -2.48 34.49 37.45
C GLU A 474 -3.40 34.40 36.22
N ALA A 475 -2.83 34.71 35.07
CA ALA A 475 -3.49 34.63 33.77
C ALA A 475 -3.54 33.17 33.27
N ALA A 476 -4.75 32.69 32.97
CA ALA A 476 -4.99 31.42 32.28
C ALA A 476 -5.35 31.68 30.82
N THR A 477 -4.62 31.06 29.88
CA THR A 477 -4.89 31.25 28.45
C THR A 477 -6.02 30.35 27.97
N LEU A 478 -6.94 30.93 27.18
CA LEU A 478 -7.87 30.18 26.35
C LEU A 478 -7.27 30.05 24.94
N MET A 479 -6.82 28.85 24.59
CA MET A 479 -6.41 28.53 23.22
C MET A 479 -7.58 27.89 22.48
N ILE A 480 -7.92 28.44 21.31
CA ILE A 480 -9.02 27.94 20.48
C ILE A 480 -8.46 27.25 19.26
N ASN A 481 -8.60 25.93 19.23
CA ASN A 481 -8.25 25.13 18.06
C ASN A 481 -9.35 25.23 17.01
N ALA A 482 -8.93 25.49 15.77
CA ALA A 482 -9.82 25.42 14.63
C ALA A 482 -10.27 23.97 14.38
N VAL A 483 -11.50 23.78 13.93
CA VAL A 483 -11.98 22.49 13.42
C VAL A 483 -11.35 22.29 12.03
N PRO A 484 -10.91 21.07 11.65
CA PRO A 484 -10.32 20.87 10.35
C PRO A 484 -11.44 20.97 9.29
N VAL A 485 -11.22 21.78 8.27
CA VAL A 485 -12.15 21.94 7.15
C VAL A 485 -11.47 21.49 5.87
N ILE A 486 -12.11 20.57 5.14
CA ILE A 486 -11.68 20.17 3.80
C ILE A 486 -12.28 21.19 2.82
N ILE A 487 -11.42 22.04 2.27
CA ILE A 487 -11.83 23.10 1.35
C ILE A 487 -11.76 22.64 -0.10
N ASP A 488 -10.84 21.73 -0.44
CA ASP A 488 -10.86 21.00 -1.71
C ASP A 488 -10.94 19.50 -1.46
N GLN A 489 -11.96 18.90 -2.04
CA GLN A 489 -12.25 17.48 -1.97
C GLN A 489 -11.40 16.69 -2.99
N PRO A 490 -11.04 15.43 -2.70
CA PRO A 490 -10.42 14.58 -3.69
C PRO A 490 -11.37 14.30 -4.86
N VAL A 491 -10.84 14.42 -6.08
CA VAL A 491 -11.58 14.18 -7.31
C VAL A 491 -11.31 12.76 -7.79
N SER A 492 -12.34 12.06 -8.26
CA SER A 492 -12.18 10.75 -8.91
C SER A 492 -11.24 10.87 -10.11
N ALA A 493 -10.31 9.94 -10.24
CA ALA A 493 -9.30 9.95 -11.30
C ALA A 493 -9.60 8.84 -12.31
N THR A 494 -9.56 9.18 -13.59
CA THR A 494 -9.54 8.19 -14.69
C THR A 494 -8.14 8.20 -15.31
N VAL A 495 -7.46 7.06 -15.25
CA VAL A 495 -6.08 6.92 -15.74
C VAL A 495 -5.92 5.65 -16.58
N CYS A 496 -4.87 5.59 -17.37
CA CYS A 496 -4.54 4.40 -18.16
C CYS A 496 -3.82 3.35 -17.33
N ALA A 497 -4.05 2.07 -17.63
CA ALA A 497 -3.33 0.98 -16.98
C ALA A 497 -1.80 1.16 -17.14
N GLY A 498 -1.05 0.93 -16.05
CA GLY A 498 0.39 1.16 -15.96
C GLY A 498 0.80 2.58 -15.54
N THR A 499 -0.12 3.56 -15.52
CA THR A 499 0.19 4.95 -15.12
C THR A 499 -0.06 5.19 -13.63
N THR A 500 0.17 6.44 -13.18
CA THR A 500 -0.03 6.86 -11.79
C THR A 500 -1.29 7.72 -11.66
N ALA A 501 -2.16 7.37 -10.71
CA ALA A 501 -3.26 8.25 -10.27
C ALA A 501 -2.86 8.99 -8.99
N ILE A 502 -3.27 10.25 -8.88
CA ILE A 502 -3.02 11.11 -7.71
C ILE A 502 -4.35 11.61 -7.18
N PHE A 503 -4.54 11.52 -5.87
CA PHE A 503 -5.66 12.09 -5.14
C PHE A 503 -5.11 13.10 -4.14
N SER A 504 -5.69 14.29 -4.11
CA SER A 504 -5.26 15.39 -3.24
C SER A 504 -6.44 15.96 -2.46
N VAL A 505 -6.14 16.50 -1.29
CA VAL A 505 -7.07 17.32 -0.49
C VAL A 505 -6.38 18.60 -0.09
N VAL A 506 -7.17 19.68 0.00
CA VAL A 506 -6.71 20.91 0.65
C VAL A 506 -7.52 21.10 1.91
N VAL A 507 -6.82 21.30 3.03
CA VAL A 507 -7.41 21.42 4.35
C VAL A 507 -6.98 22.72 5.02
N THR A 508 -7.84 23.26 5.87
CA THR A 508 -7.54 24.37 6.77
C THR A 508 -7.87 23.98 8.21
N GLY A 509 -7.33 24.70 9.19
CA GLY A 509 -7.57 24.42 10.62
C GLY A 509 -6.80 23.23 11.20
N THR A 510 -5.86 22.65 10.46
CA THR A 510 -4.93 21.60 10.93
C THR A 510 -3.65 21.59 10.08
N SER A 511 -2.61 20.87 10.50
CA SER A 511 -1.38 20.64 9.73
C SER A 511 -1.45 19.34 8.90
N GLU A 512 -0.63 19.24 7.86
CA GLU A 512 -0.58 18.05 6.99
C GLU A 512 -0.27 16.75 7.74
N SER A 513 0.48 16.83 8.85
CA SER A 513 0.79 15.70 9.74
C SER A 513 -0.44 14.94 10.24
N ASN A 514 -1.60 15.59 10.26
CA ASN A 514 -2.85 15.01 10.75
C ASN A 514 -3.76 14.46 9.62
N ILE A 515 -3.30 14.48 8.37
CA ILE A 515 -4.04 13.89 7.25
C ILE A 515 -3.64 12.41 7.11
N LYS A 516 -4.64 11.53 7.10
CA LYS A 516 -4.48 10.09 6.84
C LYS A 516 -5.28 9.68 5.62
N TRP A 517 -4.58 9.29 4.56
CA TRP A 517 -5.22 8.70 3.39
C TRP A 517 -5.60 7.25 3.65
N GLN A 518 -6.85 6.94 3.39
CA GLN A 518 -7.38 5.60 3.40
C GLN A 518 -7.74 5.16 1.99
N MET A 519 -7.50 3.89 1.70
CA MET A 519 -7.88 3.24 0.47
C MET A 519 -8.81 2.07 0.78
N SER A 520 -9.89 1.98 0.03
CA SER A 520 -10.72 0.78 -0.05
C SER A 520 -10.39 0.04 -1.34
N THR A 521 -10.49 -1.29 -1.32
CA THR A 521 -10.36 -2.16 -2.50
C THR A 521 -11.63 -2.94 -2.80
N ASP A 522 -12.73 -2.63 -2.11
CA ASP A 522 -14.00 -3.35 -2.09
C ASP A 522 -15.21 -2.39 -2.19
N ARG A 523 -15.04 -1.28 -2.93
CA ARG A 523 -16.08 -0.25 -3.14
C ARG A 523 -16.59 0.42 -1.86
N GLY A 524 -15.69 0.62 -0.91
CA GLY A 524 -15.93 1.37 0.30
C GLY A 524 -16.48 0.54 1.46
N ALA A 525 -16.57 -0.78 1.33
CA ALA A 525 -17.01 -1.66 2.42
C ALA A 525 -15.97 -1.75 3.55
N SER A 526 -14.68 -1.76 3.22
CA SER A 526 -13.58 -1.67 4.18
C SER A 526 -12.52 -0.67 3.74
N TRP A 527 -11.83 -0.07 4.72
CA TRP A 527 -10.85 1.01 4.51
C TRP A 527 -9.57 0.71 5.26
N ARG A 528 -8.42 0.79 4.58
CA ARG A 528 -7.09 0.69 5.20
C ARG A 528 -6.32 1.99 5.02
N GLU A 529 -5.52 2.37 6.00
CA GLU A 529 -4.59 3.49 5.86
C GLU A 529 -3.49 3.13 4.85
N VAL A 530 -3.18 4.05 3.93
CA VAL A 530 -2.15 3.86 2.89
C VAL A 530 -1.04 4.92 2.93
N LYS A 531 -1.32 6.09 3.51
CA LYS A 531 -0.34 7.17 3.69
C LYS A 531 -0.81 8.11 4.80
N SER A 532 0.11 8.65 5.59
CA SER A 532 -0.16 9.66 6.60
C SER A 532 0.79 10.85 6.44
N GLY A 533 0.38 12.00 6.96
CA GLY A 533 1.19 13.20 6.98
C GLY A 533 1.36 13.91 5.64
N ALA A 534 0.41 13.76 4.71
CA ALA A 534 0.51 14.34 3.37
C ALA A 534 -0.84 14.77 2.80
N SER A 535 -0.85 15.91 2.11
CA SER A 535 -2.02 16.45 1.37
C SER A 535 -2.40 15.65 0.12
N SER A 536 -1.57 14.68 -0.30
CA SER A 536 -1.87 13.80 -1.44
C SER A 536 -1.36 12.37 -1.29
N VAL A 537 -2.05 11.45 -1.95
CA VAL A 537 -1.65 10.05 -2.15
C VAL A 537 -1.62 9.71 -3.63
N SER A 538 -0.62 8.92 -4.03
CA SER A 538 -0.48 8.43 -5.39
C SER A 538 -0.48 6.91 -5.41
N ILE A 539 -1.11 6.32 -6.42
CA ILE A 539 -1.02 4.91 -6.74
C ILE A 539 -0.40 4.76 -8.12
N SER A 540 0.77 4.14 -8.18
CA SER A 540 1.50 3.90 -9.43
C SER A 540 1.20 2.52 -10.01
N ASN A 541 1.46 2.34 -11.30
CA ASN A 541 1.29 1.08 -12.02
C ASN A 541 -0.13 0.50 -11.86
N THR A 542 -1.15 1.34 -12.07
CA THR A 542 -2.55 0.96 -11.89
C THR A 542 -2.98 -0.15 -12.84
N THR A 543 -3.76 -1.13 -12.38
CA THR A 543 -4.26 -2.24 -13.23
C THR A 543 -5.77 -2.15 -13.42
N VAL A 544 -6.30 -2.74 -14.50
CA VAL A 544 -7.76 -2.71 -14.79
C VAL A 544 -8.58 -3.36 -13.68
N ALA A 545 -8.03 -4.34 -12.95
CA ALA A 545 -8.68 -4.96 -11.79
C ALA A 545 -8.93 -3.98 -10.62
N MET A 546 -8.19 -2.87 -10.57
CA MET A 546 -8.38 -1.81 -9.58
C MET A 546 -9.58 -0.91 -9.93
N SER A 547 -9.98 -0.85 -11.21
CA SER A 547 -11.01 0.05 -11.73
C SER A 547 -12.35 -0.13 -11.02
N GLY A 548 -12.88 0.95 -10.46
CA GLY A 548 -14.16 1.00 -9.75
C GLY A 548 -14.17 0.32 -8.37
N ASN A 549 -13.21 -0.55 -8.06
CA ASN A 549 -13.06 -1.19 -6.75
C ASN A 549 -12.23 -0.34 -5.78
N TYR A 550 -11.21 0.35 -6.32
CA TYR A 550 -10.29 1.16 -5.54
C TYR A 550 -10.88 2.56 -5.32
N GLN A 551 -10.99 2.94 -4.06
CA GLN A 551 -11.54 4.21 -3.63
C GLN A 551 -10.62 4.84 -2.59
N PHE A 552 -10.52 6.17 -2.61
CA PHE A 552 -9.64 6.94 -1.75
C PHE A 552 -10.44 7.98 -0.97
N ARG A 553 -10.12 8.14 0.30
CA ARG A 553 -10.62 9.22 1.14
C ARG A 553 -9.54 9.69 2.09
N ALA A 554 -9.55 10.97 2.44
CA ALA A 554 -8.70 11.53 3.46
C ALA A 554 -9.49 11.59 4.78
N LEU A 555 -8.94 10.99 5.83
CA LEU A 555 -9.36 11.20 7.20
C LEU A 555 -8.47 12.32 7.77
N VAL A 556 -9.05 13.50 7.94
CA VAL A 556 -8.37 14.68 8.46
C VAL A 556 -8.63 14.73 9.95
N LEU A 557 -7.62 14.35 10.72
CA LEU A 557 -7.69 14.34 12.16
C LEU A 557 -7.35 15.71 12.73
N ASN A 558 -7.95 16.02 13.86
CA ASN A 558 -7.34 16.83 14.88
C ASN A 558 -8.02 16.50 16.22
N GLU A 559 -7.60 17.17 17.28
CA GLU A 559 -8.16 17.03 18.63
C GLU A 559 -9.61 17.55 18.80
N CYS A 560 -10.19 18.16 17.76
CA CYS A 560 -11.49 18.82 17.80
C CYS A 560 -12.62 18.03 17.19
N ASN A 561 -12.44 17.54 15.97
CA ASN A 561 -13.39 16.63 15.32
C ASN A 561 -12.72 16.09 14.05
N PRO A 562 -12.52 14.77 13.90
CA PRO A 562 -12.03 14.23 12.65
C PRO A 562 -13.07 14.39 11.53
N VAL A 563 -12.67 14.97 10.40
CA VAL A 563 -13.51 15.09 9.21
C VAL A 563 -13.02 14.10 8.16
N THR A 564 -13.95 13.40 7.52
CA THR A 564 -13.64 12.51 6.39
C THR A 564 -14.02 13.20 5.09
N SER A 565 -13.15 13.15 4.09
CA SER A 565 -13.44 13.66 2.75
C SER A 565 -14.57 12.86 2.09
N ASN A 566 -15.09 13.38 0.98
CA ASN A 566 -15.83 12.52 0.04
C ASN A 566 -14.92 11.39 -0.47
N VAL A 567 -15.55 10.39 -1.08
CA VAL A 567 -14.85 9.26 -1.68
C VAL A 567 -14.51 9.58 -3.13
N ALA A 568 -13.23 9.54 -3.49
CA ALA A 568 -12.76 9.57 -4.86
C ALA A 568 -12.55 8.15 -5.39
N THR A 569 -13.09 7.85 -6.56
CA THR A 569 -12.96 6.53 -7.18
C THR A 569 -11.83 6.53 -8.21
N LEU A 570 -11.06 5.44 -8.25
CA LEU A 570 -10.10 5.17 -9.32
C LEU A 570 -10.79 4.40 -10.45
N THR A 571 -10.82 4.99 -11.64
CA THR A 571 -11.18 4.31 -12.87
C THR A 571 -9.90 4.06 -13.67
N VAL A 572 -9.64 2.81 -14.02
CA VAL A 572 -8.47 2.43 -14.83
C VAL A 572 -8.94 1.94 -16.18
N THR A 573 -8.64 2.69 -17.22
CA THR A 573 -8.89 2.32 -18.61
C THR A 573 -7.79 1.36 -19.09
N PRO A 574 -8.11 0.23 -19.74
CA PRO A 574 -7.12 -0.66 -20.33
C PRO A 574 -6.15 0.06 -21.26
N ALA A 575 -4.86 -0.26 -21.17
CA ALA A 575 -3.84 0.33 -22.03
C ALA A 575 -4.09 -0.03 -23.50
N LEU A 576 -3.81 0.93 -24.40
CA LEU A 576 -3.87 0.73 -25.83
C LEU A 576 -2.62 -0.02 -26.31
N ILE A 577 -2.78 -1.26 -26.75
CA ILE A 577 -1.67 -2.12 -27.20
C ILE A 577 -2.09 -2.87 -28.46
N ILE A 578 -1.23 -2.87 -29.48
CA ILE A 578 -1.38 -3.76 -30.64
C ILE A 578 -0.87 -5.15 -30.23
N THR A 579 -1.75 -6.15 -30.21
CA THR A 579 -1.41 -7.53 -29.83
C THR A 579 -1.15 -8.43 -31.04
N SER A 580 -1.62 -8.03 -32.22
CA SER A 580 -1.29 -8.69 -33.48
C SER A 580 -1.12 -7.66 -34.59
N GLN A 581 0.09 -7.61 -35.17
CA GLN A 581 0.41 -6.72 -36.27
C GLN A 581 -0.17 -7.25 -37.59
N PRO A 582 -0.50 -6.37 -38.56
CA PRO A 582 -0.81 -6.83 -39.90
C PRO A 582 0.39 -7.54 -40.52
N VAL A 583 0.14 -8.37 -41.52
CA VAL A 583 1.16 -9.15 -42.25
C VAL A 583 1.23 -8.70 -43.71
N PRO A 584 2.41 -8.75 -44.37
CA PRO A 584 2.53 -8.45 -45.79
C PRO A 584 1.74 -9.47 -46.63
N VAL A 585 1.15 -9.00 -47.73
CA VAL A 585 0.31 -9.81 -48.61
C VAL A 585 0.81 -9.70 -50.05
N THR A 586 0.97 -10.83 -50.72
CA THR A 586 1.23 -10.91 -52.17
C THR A 586 -0.01 -11.47 -52.86
N LYS A 587 -0.56 -10.74 -53.82
CA LYS A 587 -1.75 -11.12 -54.60
C LYS A 587 -1.55 -10.87 -56.08
N CYS A 588 -2.35 -11.56 -56.89
CA CYS A 588 -2.41 -11.27 -58.31
C CYS A 588 -3.46 -10.18 -58.58
N THR A 589 -3.31 -9.45 -59.69
CA THR A 589 -4.36 -8.52 -60.14
C THR A 589 -5.71 -9.24 -60.16
N GLU A 590 -6.75 -8.54 -59.70
CA GLU A 590 -8.15 -9.01 -59.53
C GLU A 590 -8.41 -9.89 -58.30
N ASP A 591 -7.39 -10.39 -57.60
CA ASP A 591 -7.61 -11.13 -56.34
C ASP A 591 -8.06 -10.18 -55.21
N ALA A 592 -8.80 -10.71 -54.24
CA ALA A 592 -9.07 -10.00 -53.00
C ALA A 592 -7.85 -10.01 -52.05
N ALA A 593 -7.63 -8.91 -51.34
CA ALA A 593 -6.61 -8.79 -50.29
C ALA A 593 -7.23 -8.22 -49.01
N SER A 594 -6.64 -8.56 -47.86
CA SER A 594 -7.05 -7.99 -46.59
C SER A 594 -5.88 -7.83 -45.65
N PHE A 595 -5.84 -6.69 -44.95
CA PHE A 595 -4.98 -6.48 -43.80
C PHE A 595 -5.85 -6.47 -42.54
N SER A 596 -5.36 -7.04 -41.44
CA SER A 596 -6.06 -7.04 -40.16
C SER A 596 -5.09 -6.75 -39.04
N VAL A 597 -5.56 -6.03 -38.03
CA VAL A 597 -4.81 -5.76 -36.79
C VAL A 597 -5.68 -6.19 -35.61
N THR A 598 -5.06 -6.69 -34.54
CA THR A 598 -5.75 -6.88 -33.26
C THR A 598 -5.11 -5.96 -32.23
N ALA A 599 -5.93 -5.18 -31.54
CA ALA A 599 -5.49 -4.29 -30.48
C ALA A 599 -6.41 -4.39 -29.26
N THR A 600 -5.83 -4.24 -28.07
CA THR A 600 -6.55 -4.12 -26.80
C THR A 600 -6.64 -2.66 -26.40
N GLY A 601 -7.73 -2.26 -25.74
CA GLY A 601 -7.96 -0.90 -25.26
C GLY A 601 -9.47 -0.61 -25.21
N SER A 602 -9.84 0.62 -24.87
CA SER A 602 -11.25 1.07 -24.85
C SER A 602 -11.50 2.15 -25.90
N ASN A 603 -12.70 2.13 -26.50
CA ASN A 603 -13.16 3.05 -27.53
C ASN A 603 -12.18 3.20 -28.71
N LEU A 604 -11.72 2.05 -29.23
CA LEU A 604 -10.76 2.00 -30.34
C LEU A 604 -11.36 2.53 -31.64
N ARG A 605 -10.61 3.40 -32.32
CA ARG A 605 -10.89 3.93 -33.66
C ARG A 605 -9.69 3.63 -34.54
N TYR A 606 -9.94 3.13 -35.74
CA TYR A 606 -8.90 2.76 -36.69
C TYR A 606 -8.88 3.76 -37.84
N GLN A 607 -7.71 3.96 -38.44
CA GLN A 607 -7.54 4.69 -39.69
C GLN A 607 -6.40 4.04 -40.46
N TRP A 608 -6.74 3.30 -41.52
CA TRP A 608 -5.72 2.72 -42.40
C TRP A 608 -5.10 3.79 -43.28
N GLN A 609 -3.82 3.62 -43.55
CA GLN A 609 -3.00 4.53 -44.32
C GLN A 609 -2.27 3.76 -45.42
N LYS A 610 -2.19 4.34 -46.62
CA LYS A 610 -1.37 3.86 -47.73
C LYS A 610 -0.26 4.87 -48.01
N ASN A 611 0.99 4.41 -48.00
CA ASN A 611 2.19 5.24 -48.20
C ASN A 611 2.25 6.49 -47.30
N GLY A 612 1.57 6.45 -46.16
CA GLY A 612 1.53 7.54 -45.20
C GLY A 612 0.29 8.41 -45.21
N GLU A 613 -0.59 8.26 -46.21
CA GLU A 613 -1.84 9.03 -46.34
C GLU A 613 -3.05 8.21 -45.90
N ASP A 614 -4.04 8.86 -45.28
CA ASP A 614 -5.27 8.22 -44.82
C ASP A 614 -6.10 7.70 -45.99
N ILE A 615 -6.52 6.44 -45.89
CA ILE A 615 -7.46 5.82 -46.82
C ILE A 615 -8.87 6.16 -46.35
N ALA A 616 -9.64 6.86 -47.16
CA ALA A 616 -11.01 7.22 -46.85
C ALA A 616 -11.85 6.01 -46.44
N ASP A 617 -12.66 6.17 -45.39
CA ASP A 617 -13.59 5.18 -44.83
C ASP A 617 -12.97 3.86 -44.33
N ALA A 618 -11.65 3.73 -44.35
CA ALA A 618 -10.94 2.55 -43.86
C ALA A 618 -10.75 2.62 -42.33
N THR A 619 -11.86 2.56 -41.60
CA THR A 619 -11.92 2.82 -40.15
C THR A 619 -12.18 1.59 -39.29
N GLN A 620 -12.04 0.40 -39.87
CA GLN A 620 -12.25 -0.88 -39.19
C GLN A 620 -10.92 -1.56 -38.83
N ALA A 621 -10.96 -2.53 -37.91
CA ALA A 621 -9.79 -3.32 -37.51
C ALA A 621 -9.19 -4.14 -38.67
N SER A 622 -9.96 -4.37 -39.73
CA SER A 622 -9.50 -4.93 -40.99
C SER A 622 -9.79 -4.00 -42.16
N TYR A 623 -8.85 -3.93 -43.10
CA TYR A 623 -9.01 -3.26 -44.38
C TYR A 623 -9.08 -4.30 -45.48
N HIS A 624 -10.21 -4.32 -46.20
CA HIS A 624 -10.49 -5.28 -47.25
C HIS A 624 -10.50 -4.61 -48.61
N LEU A 625 -9.80 -5.21 -49.56
CA LEU A 625 -9.81 -4.87 -50.98
C LEU A 625 -10.51 -6.01 -51.72
N SER A 626 -11.68 -5.73 -52.31
CA SER A 626 -12.45 -6.75 -53.05
C SER A 626 -11.72 -7.26 -54.30
N SER A 627 -10.93 -6.40 -54.92
CA SER A 627 -10.00 -6.74 -55.99
C SER A 627 -8.80 -5.80 -55.94
N VAL A 628 -7.60 -6.32 -56.20
CA VAL A 628 -6.38 -5.52 -56.24
C VAL A 628 -5.94 -5.22 -57.67
N SER A 629 -5.41 -4.02 -57.87
CA SER A 629 -4.78 -3.53 -59.11
C SER A 629 -3.32 -3.15 -58.83
N ALA A 630 -2.50 -3.05 -59.88
CA ALA A 630 -1.10 -2.66 -59.74
C ALA A 630 -0.93 -1.30 -59.03
N ALA A 631 -1.88 -0.37 -59.20
CA ALA A 631 -1.87 0.93 -58.54
C ALA A 631 -2.08 0.85 -57.01
N GLN A 632 -2.66 -0.24 -56.49
CA GLN A 632 -2.87 -0.45 -55.06
C GLN A 632 -1.66 -1.07 -54.35
N ALA A 633 -0.63 -1.51 -55.09
CA ALA A 633 0.63 -1.92 -54.47
C ALA A 633 1.24 -0.77 -53.63
N GLY A 634 1.89 -1.12 -52.52
CA GLY A 634 2.50 -0.14 -51.64
C GLY A 634 2.49 -0.55 -50.17
N ASN A 635 2.83 0.41 -49.31
CA ASN A 635 2.98 0.22 -47.87
C ASN A 635 1.69 0.61 -47.14
N TYR A 636 1.19 -0.29 -46.32
CA TYR A 636 -0.01 -0.14 -45.52
C TYR A 636 0.36 -0.14 -44.03
N ARG A 637 -0.31 0.71 -43.26
CA ARG A 637 -0.29 0.68 -41.80
C ARG A 637 -1.62 1.18 -41.28
N VAL A 638 -1.89 0.99 -40.00
CA VAL A 638 -3.10 1.52 -39.36
C VAL A 638 -2.74 2.31 -38.12
N ALA A 639 -3.22 3.55 -38.06
CA ALA A 639 -3.24 4.34 -36.84
C ALA A 639 -4.47 3.94 -36.02
N ILE A 640 -4.25 3.55 -34.77
CA ILE A 640 -5.30 3.15 -33.84
C ILE A 640 -5.30 4.17 -32.71
N THR A 641 -6.42 4.86 -32.54
CA THR A 641 -6.63 5.79 -31.43
C THR A 641 -7.60 5.15 -30.44
N GLY A 642 -7.28 5.23 -29.15
CA GLY A 642 -8.16 4.84 -28.06
C GLY A 642 -8.17 5.92 -26.98
N GLU A 643 -8.87 5.66 -25.89
CA GLU A 643 -8.89 6.58 -24.73
C GLU A 643 -7.50 6.85 -24.14
N CYS A 644 -6.57 5.92 -24.29
CA CYS A 644 -5.22 5.99 -23.76
C CYS A 644 -4.17 6.48 -24.76
N GLY A 645 -4.59 7.17 -25.83
CA GLY A 645 -3.70 7.77 -26.83
C GLY A 645 -3.77 7.06 -28.17
N GLN A 646 -2.69 7.13 -28.94
CA GLN A 646 -2.60 6.60 -30.29
C GLN A 646 -1.37 5.70 -30.45
N VAL A 647 -1.56 4.56 -31.10
CA VAL A 647 -0.48 3.67 -31.55
C VAL A 647 -0.60 3.47 -33.06
N THR A 648 0.52 3.28 -33.74
CA THR A 648 0.53 2.97 -35.18
C THR A 648 1.08 1.57 -35.36
N SER A 649 0.47 0.77 -36.23
CA SER A 649 0.98 -0.56 -36.57
C SER A 649 2.34 -0.48 -37.25
N GLU A 650 3.03 -1.61 -37.29
CA GLU A 650 4.14 -1.79 -38.22
C GLU A 650 3.66 -1.60 -39.67
N VAL A 651 4.58 -1.17 -40.53
CA VAL A 651 4.33 -0.98 -41.96
C VAL A 651 4.43 -2.33 -42.68
N VAL A 652 3.41 -2.69 -43.45
CA VAL A 652 3.37 -3.93 -44.26
C VAL A 652 3.15 -3.63 -45.73
N SER A 653 3.70 -4.45 -46.62
CA SER A 653 3.56 -4.26 -48.06
C SER A 653 2.40 -5.06 -48.66
N LEU A 654 1.62 -4.44 -49.55
CA LEU A 654 0.84 -5.12 -50.58
C LEU A 654 1.69 -5.23 -51.85
N THR A 655 2.05 -6.44 -52.25
CA THR A 655 2.70 -6.71 -53.54
C THR A 655 1.65 -7.26 -54.49
N VAL A 656 1.50 -6.62 -55.66
CA VAL A 656 0.54 -7.04 -56.69
C VAL A 656 1.29 -7.48 -57.93
N SER A 657 1.09 -8.73 -58.37
CA SER A 657 1.65 -9.28 -59.61
C SER A 657 0.60 -9.33 -60.72
N VAL A 658 0.98 -8.96 -61.95
CA VAL A 658 0.06 -8.84 -63.09
C VAL A 658 -0.11 -10.19 -63.80
N ARG A 659 -1.35 -10.62 -64.01
CA ARG A 659 -1.69 -11.84 -64.77
C ARG A 659 -1.23 -11.73 -66.24
N PRO A 660 -0.89 -12.85 -66.90
CA PRO A 660 -0.41 -12.81 -68.28
C PRO A 660 -1.59 -12.55 -69.23
N ILE A 661 -1.41 -11.60 -70.16
CA ILE A 661 -2.38 -11.21 -71.19
C ILE A 661 -1.67 -11.26 -72.54
N ILE A 662 -2.24 -11.94 -73.53
CA ILE A 662 -1.72 -11.94 -74.90
C ILE A 662 -2.26 -10.70 -75.62
N THR A 663 -1.38 -9.81 -76.08
CA THR A 663 -1.73 -8.59 -76.82
C THR A 663 -1.69 -8.80 -78.33
N THR A 664 -0.83 -9.70 -78.81
CA THR A 664 -0.70 -10.01 -80.24
C THR A 664 -0.67 -11.52 -80.45
N GLN A 665 -1.60 -12.01 -81.28
CA GLN A 665 -1.75 -13.44 -81.59
C GLN A 665 -0.77 -13.90 -82.68
N PRO A 666 -0.33 -15.17 -82.68
CA PRO A 666 0.48 -15.71 -83.77
C PRO A 666 -0.35 -15.87 -85.05
N VAL A 667 0.29 -15.64 -86.20
CA VAL A 667 -0.36 -15.60 -87.53
C VAL A 667 -0.05 -16.87 -88.32
N ALA A 668 -0.99 -17.28 -89.19
CA ALA A 668 -0.84 -18.47 -90.03
C ALA A 668 0.23 -18.28 -91.10
N ALA A 669 0.90 -19.37 -91.49
CA ALA A 669 2.00 -19.33 -92.45
C ALA A 669 1.86 -20.40 -93.54
N LEU A 670 2.22 -20.03 -94.77
CA LEU A 670 2.31 -20.89 -95.93
C LEU A 670 3.71 -20.79 -96.52
N THR A 671 4.43 -21.90 -96.63
CA THR A 671 5.83 -21.92 -97.08
C THR A 671 6.17 -23.20 -97.84
N CYS A 672 7.31 -23.24 -98.52
CA CYS A 672 7.79 -24.39 -99.28
C CYS A 672 8.67 -25.30 -98.41
N SER A 673 8.61 -26.62 -98.63
CA SER A 673 9.48 -27.58 -97.94
C SER A 673 10.95 -27.16 -98.11
N GLY A 674 11.69 -27.06 -97.00
CA GLY A 674 13.08 -26.62 -96.95
C GLY A 674 13.29 -25.15 -96.54
N GLU A 675 12.25 -24.31 -96.53
CA GLU A 675 12.32 -22.93 -96.04
C GLU A 675 12.13 -22.84 -94.52
N PHE A 676 12.44 -21.70 -93.90
CA PHE A 676 12.18 -21.47 -92.48
C PHE A 676 10.83 -20.76 -92.26
N VAL A 677 10.21 -20.99 -91.10
CA VAL A 677 9.01 -20.25 -90.65
C VAL A 677 9.12 -19.91 -89.18
N SER A 678 8.57 -18.77 -88.77
CA SER A 678 8.52 -18.34 -87.37
C SER A 678 7.10 -17.95 -86.95
N PHE A 679 6.67 -18.42 -85.79
CA PHE A 679 5.45 -17.97 -85.10
C PHE A 679 5.85 -17.11 -83.90
N THR A 680 5.22 -15.93 -83.76
CA THR A 680 5.52 -14.96 -82.70
C THR A 680 4.26 -14.64 -81.90
N VAL A 681 4.40 -14.40 -80.60
CA VAL A 681 3.33 -13.90 -79.71
C VAL A 681 3.85 -12.69 -78.94
N GLU A 682 3.00 -11.70 -78.67
CA GLU A 682 3.29 -10.66 -77.69
C GLU A 682 2.34 -10.80 -76.51
N ALA A 683 2.89 -10.72 -75.29
CA ALA A 683 2.13 -10.82 -74.07
C ALA A 683 2.69 -9.87 -73.00
N THR A 684 1.81 -9.33 -72.18
CA THR A 684 2.12 -8.49 -71.01
C THR A 684 1.84 -9.25 -69.72
N GLY A 685 2.57 -8.95 -68.65
CA GLY A 685 2.43 -9.59 -67.34
C GLY A 685 3.81 -9.81 -66.72
N ASP A 686 3.84 -10.13 -65.42
CA ASP A 686 5.12 -10.28 -64.71
C ASP A 686 5.75 -11.64 -64.99
N GLN A 687 7.08 -11.69 -65.16
CA GLN A 687 7.88 -12.93 -65.25
C GLN A 687 7.26 -14.02 -66.15
N LEU A 688 6.98 -13.67 -67.40
CA LEU A 688 6.34 -14.58 -68.35
C LEU A 688 7.26 -15.74 -68.75
N SER A 689 6.67 -16.92 -68.85
CA SER A 689 7.24 -18.13 -69.46
C SER A 689 6.36 -18.60 -70.60
N TYR A 690 6.95 -19.11 -71.67
CA TYR A 690 6.24 -19.56 -72.86
C TYR A 690 6.40 -21.08 -73.01
N GLN A 691 5.43 -21.71 -73.65
CA GLN A 691 5.52 -23.09 -74.09
C GLN A 691 4.69 -23.26 -75.36
N TRP A 692 5.37 -23.44 -76.49
CA TRP A 692 4.69 -23.73 -77.75
C TRP A 692 4.22 -25.18 -77.80
N GLN A 693 3.10 -25.38 -78.48
CA GLN A 693 2.48 -26.67 -78.70
C GLN A 693 2.20 -26.89 -80.18
N LYS A 694 2.41 -28.12 -80.67
CA LYS A 694 2.03 -28.61 -81.99
C LYS A 694 0.89 -29.60 -81.82
N ASN A 695 -0.27 -29.34 -82.42
CA ASN A 695 -1.49 -30.15 -82.27
C ASN A 695 -1.87 -30.45 -80.81
N GLY A 696 -1.61 -29.49 -79.90
CA GLY A 696 -1.89 -29.61 -78.46
C GLY A 696 -0.80 -30.28 -77.62
N THR A 697 0.31 -30.74 -78.23
CA THR A 697 1.44 -31.34 -77.50
C THR A 697 2.60 -30.35 -77.38
N ASN A 698 3.19 -30.24 -76.19
CA ASN A 698 4.35 -29.37 -75.96
C ASN A 698 5.50 -29.72 -76.90
N ILE A 699 6.06 -28.70 -77.55
CA ILE A 699 7.29 -28.80 -78.32
C ILE A 699 8.45 -28.61 -77.34
N PRO A 700 9.37 -29.59 -77.18
CA PRO A 700 10.52 -29.45 -76.29
C PRO A 700 11.31 -28.18 -76.59
N ASP A 701 11.76 -27.50 -75.53
CA ASP A 701 12.62 -26.30 -75.56
C ASP A 701 12.03 -25.07 -76.28
N ALA A 702 10.80 -25.14 -76.79
CA ALA A 702 10.11 -24.02 -77.41
C ALA A 702 9.50 -23.09 -76.35
N THR A 703 10.37 -22.40 -75.60
CA THR A 703 10.02 -21.63 -74.40
C THR A 703 10.16 -20.11 -74.55
N SER A 704 10.36 -19.64 -75.78
CA SER A 704 10.47 -18.22 -76.12
C SER A 704 9.16 -17.67 -76.71
N ALA A 705 8.99 -16.35 -76.71
CA ALA A 705 7.87 -15.67 -77.37
C ALA A 705 7.81 -15.90 -78.89
N THR A 706 8.92 -16.39 -79.48
CA THR A 706 9.00 -16.79 -80.89
C THR A 706 9.40 -18.26 -80.98
N TYR A 707 8.72 -19.03 -81.83
CA TYR A 707 9.11 -20.39 -82.21
C TYR A 707 9.44 -20.44 -83.70
N THR A 708 10.64 -20.91 -84.02
CA THR A 708 11.15 -20.97 -85.40
C THR A 708 11.41 -22.42 -85.80
N ILE A 709 10.95 -22.80 -86.98
CA ILE A 709 11.31 -24.05 -87.64
C ILE A 709 12.29 -23.69 -88.75
N ALA A 710 13.55 -24.11 -88.62
CA ALA A 710 14.63 -23.68 -89.51
C ALA A 710 14.54 -24.25 -90.94
N SER A 711 13.91 -25.42 -91.09
CA SER A 711 13.67 -26.06 -92.39
C SER A 711 12.39 -26.88 -92.29
N VAL A 712 11.30 -26.35 -92.82
CA VAL A 712 9.97 -26.97 -92.77
C VAL A 712 9.88 -28.20 -93.66
N SER A 713 9.21 -29.23 -93.19
CA SER A 713 8.83 -30.42 -93.95
C SER A 713 7.31 -30.59 -93.96
N THR A 714 6.78 -31.46 -94.80
CA THR A 714 5.34 -31.76 -94.79
C THR A 714 4.84 -32.34 -93.48
N THR A 715 5.72 -32.86 -92.60
CA THR A 715 5.33 -33.32 -91.26
C THR A 715 5.20 -32.18 -90.26
N ASP A 716 5.66 -30.97 -90.60
CA ASP A 716 5.52 -29.76 -89.79
C ASP A 716 4.17 -29.08 -89.98
N ALA A 717 3.42 -29.42 -91.04
CA ALA A 717 2.08 -28.91 -91.25
C ALA A 717 1.14 -29.32 -90.09
N ALA A 718 0.72 -28.34 -89.28
CA ALA A 718 -0.02 -28.55 -88.03
C ALA A 718 -0.60 -27.23 -87.50
N ASP A 719 -1.44 -27.33 -86.47
CA ASP A 719 -1.83 -26.18 -85.65
C ASP A 719 -0.80 -25.95 -84.55
N TYR A 720 -0.34 -24.71 -84.43
CA TYR A 720 0.55 -24.22 -83.39
C TYR A 720 -0.20 -23.28 -82.45
N LEU A 721 0.09 -23.36 -81.16
CA LEU A 721 -0.36 -22.40 -80.17
C LEU A 721 0.71 -22.25 -79.08
N VAL A 722 0.64 -21.20 -78.29
CA VAL A 722 1.55 -20.97 -77.16
C VAL A 722 0.79 -20.74 -75.88
N LYS A 723 1.19 -21.44 -74.83
CA LYS A 723 0.73 -21.17 -73.46
C LYS A 723 1.71 -20.22 -72.79
N VAL A 724 1.23 -19.06 -72.37
CA VAL A 724 2.00 -18.04 -71.64
C VAL A 724 1.61 -18.12 -70.17
N THR A 725 2.58 -18.36 -69.29
CA THR A 725 2.35 -18.63 -67.86
C THR A 725 3.23 -17.74 -67.00
N ASN A 726 2.71 -17.28 -65.87
CA ASN A 726 3.49 -16.75 -64.76
C ASN A 726 2.96 -17.30 -63.43
N THR A 727 3.46 -16.78 -62.31
CA THR A 727 3.03 -17.17 -60.95
C THR A 727 1.54 -16.92 -60.69
N CYS A 728 0.93 -15.99 -61.41
CA CYS A 728 -0.48 -15.60 -61.25
C CYS A 728 -1.45 -16.39 -62.12
N GLY A 729 -0.97 -17.13 -63.12
CA GLY A 729 -1.82 -17.97 -63.95
C GLY A 729 -1.26 -18.19 -65.34
N SER A 730 -2.11 -18.67 -66.25
CA SER A 730 -1.74 -18.92 -67.63
C SER A 730 -2.83 -18.51 -68.60
N VAL A 731 -2.43 -17.98 -69.76
CA VAL A 731 -3.28 -17.69 -70.91
C VAL A 731 -2.76 -18.46 -72.12
N THR A 732 -3.64 -18.95 -72.97
CA THR A 732 -3.29 -19.70 -74.18
C THR A 732 -3.65 -18.88 -75.41
N SER A 733 -2.75 -18.84 -76.42
CA SER A 733 -3.01 -18.16 -77.68
C SER A 733 -4.14 -18.84 -78.47
N GLN A 734 -4.65 -18.13 -79.47
CA GLN A 734 -5.43 -18.74 -80.54
C GLN A 734 -4.52 -19.72 -81.33
N LYS A 735 -5.15 -20.73 -81.96
CA LYS A 735 -4.45 -21.66 -82.84
C LYS A 735 -4.07 -20.96 -84.14
N THR A 736 -2.84 -21.14 -84.59
CA THR A 736 -2.34 -20.71 -85.90
C THR A 736 -1.90 -21.91 -86.73
N ASN A 737 -2.16 -21.90 -88.04
CA ASN A 737 -1.90 -23.05 -88.91
C ASN A 737 -0.60 -22.87 -89.73
N LEU A 738 0.20 -23.93 -89.83
CA LEU A 738 1.29 -24.07 -90.80
C LEU A 738 0.85 -24.94 -91.98
N THR A 739 0.91 -24.40 -93.19
CA THR A 739 0.74 -25.17 -94.43
C THR A 739 2.07 -25.25 -95.19
N VAL A 740 2.48 -26.45 -95.62
CA VAL A 740 3.77 -26.69 -96.31
C VAL A 740 3.54 -27.26 -97.70
N LYS A 741 4.10 -26.62 -98.74
CA LYS A 741 4.09 -27.14 -100.12
C LYS A 741 5.19 -28.21 -100.30
N PRO A 742 4.89 -29.41 -100.80
CA PRO A 742 5.88 -30.48 -101.00
C PRO A 742 6.87 -30.16 -102.11
N ALA A 743 8.06 -30.78 -102.08
CA ALA A 743 9.09 -30.65 -103.12
C ALA A 743 8.81 -31.53 -104.36
N LEU A 744 9.35 -31.15 -105.53
CA LEU A 744 9.25 -31.92 -106.78
C LEU A 744 10.17 -33.15 -106.82
N VAL A 745 9.62 -34.30 -107.20
CA VAL A 745 10.35 -35.57 -107.38
C VAL A 745 10.30 -36.03 -108.83
N LEU A 746 11.45 -36.38 -109.44
CA LEU A 746 11.55 -36.96 -110.79
C LEU A 746 11.66 -38.49 -110.71
N GLY A 747 11.01 -39.20 -111.62
CA GLY A 747 11.05 -40.66 -111.75
C GLY A 747 12.12 -41.15 -112.74
N THR A 748 11.97 -42.39 -113.22
CA THR A 748 12.96 -43.04 -114.11
C THR A 748 12.79 -42.65 -115.58
N PHE A 749 13.90 -42.57 -116.32
CA PHE A 749 13.89 -42.33 -117.76
C PHE A 749 13.32 -43.53 -118.54
N SER A 750 12.66 -43.24 -119.65
CA SER A 750 12.32 -44.20 -120.71
C SER A 750 13.01 -43.81 -122.03
N ALA A 751 13.71 -44.74 -122.68
CA ALA A 751 14.59 -44.52 -123.84
C ALA A 751 14.78 -45.78 -124.72
N PRO A 752 15.31 -45.66 -125.96
CA PRO A 752 15.67 -46.82 -126.80
C PRO A 752 16.85 -47.63 -126.23
N THR A 753 16.78 -48.96 -126.25
CA THR A 753 17.84 -49.87 -125.74
C THR A 753 18.87 -50.31 -126.79
N ALA A 754 18.63 -50.07 -128.07
CA ALA A 754 19.56 -50.36 -129.15
C ALA A 754 20.40 -49.12 -129.50
N PRO A 755 21.67 -49.28 -129.93
CA PRO A 755 22.46 -48.17 -130.48
C PRO A 755 21.70 -47.46 -131.62
N VAL A 756 21.68 -46.13 -131.56
CA VAL A 756 20.95 -45.29 -132.53
C VAL A 756 21.86 -45.04 -133.74
N PRO A 757 21.41 -45.27 -134.99
CA PRO A 757 22.20 -44.93 -136.16
C PRO A 757 22.44 -43.42 -136.24
N LEU A 758 23.63 -43.03 -136.70
CA LEU A 758 23.97 -41.63 -136.96
C LEU A 758 22.86 -40.93 -137.77
N ASN A 759 22.47 -39.71 -137.37
CA ASN A 759 21.41 -38.90 -137.98
C ASN A 759 19.95 -39.42 -137.84
N THR A 760 19.65 -40.23 -136.83
CA THR A 760 18.27 -40.69 -136.54
C THR A 760 17.69 -40.01 -135.29
N SER A 761 16.41 -39.64 -135.31
CA SER A 761 15.71 -39.02 -134.17
C SER A 761 15.22 -40.07 -133.16
N PHE A 762 15.31 -39.78 -131.86
CA PHE A 762 14.76 -40.60 -130.78
C PHE A 762 14.16 -39.72 -129.67
N SER A 763 13.43 -40.30 -128.72
CA SER A 763 12.80 -39.55 -127.62
C SER A 763 13.16 -40.10 -126.24
N LEU A 764 13.17 -39.22 -125.25
CA LEU A 764 13.28 -39.50 -123.83
C LEU A 764 12.05 -38.99 -123.08
N SER A 765 11.63 -39.70 -122.03
CA SER A 765 10.56 -39.24 -121.14
C SER A 765 10.83 -39.58 -119.67
N VAL A 766 10.40 -38.71 -118.74
CA VAL A 766 10.59 -38.83 -117.27
C VAL A 766 9.30 -38.42 -116.53
N PRO A 767 8.69 -39.28 -115.69
CA PRO A 767 7.54 -38.89 -114.87
C PRO A 767 7.95 -37.99 -113.67
N PHE A 768 7.04 -37.18 -113.13
CA PHE A 768 7.27 -36.33 -111.94
C PHE A 768 6.07 -36.33 -110.97
N SER A 769 6.31 -36.02 -109.69
CA SER A 769 5.28 -35.90 -108.65
C SER A 769 5.69 -34.91 -107.54
N GLY A 770 4.84 -34.73 -106.52
CA GLY A 770 5.12 -33.87 -105.36
C GLY A 770 4.67 -32.43 -105.59
N SER A 771 5.44 -31.65 -106.33
CA SER A 771 5.14 -30.25 -106.66
C SER A 771 4.67 -30.11 -108.12
N THR A 772 4.11 -28.94 -108.45
CA THR A 772 3.80 -28.59 -109.84
C THR A 772 5.05 -28.09 -110.55
N VAL A 773 5.20 -28.41 -111.83
CA VAL A 773 6.36 -28.00 -112.63
C VAL A 773 6.12 -26.59 -113.17
N ASN A 774 7.05 -25.68 -112.90
CA ASN A 774 7.08 -24.33 -113.43
C ASN A 774 7.81 -24.27 -114.79
N SER A 775 8.97 -24.94 -114.92
CA SER A 775 9.71 -25.04 -116.19
C SER A 775 10.55 -26.31 -116.28
N ALA A 776 10.83 -26.83 -117.48
CA ALA A 776 11.67 -28.01 -117.68
C ALA A 776 12.48 -27.94 -118.99
N THR A 777 13.77 -28.30 -118.95
CA THR A 777 14.71 -28.18 -120.09
C THR A 777 15.62 -29.39 -120.21
N TRP A 778 15.78 -29.92 -121.42
CA TRP A 778 16.73 -30.96 -121.80
C TRP A 778 18.06 -30.36 -122.29
N ASN A 779 19.17 -30.95 -121.87
CA ASN A 779 20.50 -30.81 -122.45
C ASN A 779 20.91 -32.17 -123.01
N TRP A 780 21.25 -32.25 -124.30
CA TRP A 780 21.47 -33.53 -124.97
C TRP A 780 22.92 -34.03 -124.92
N GLY A 781 23.83 -33.29 -124.27
CA GLY A 781 25.22 -33.72 -124.09
C GLY A 781 26.11 -33.57 -125.33
N ASP A 782 25.56 -33.08 -126.46
CA ASP A 782 26.31 -32.68 -127.66
C ASP A 782 26.47 -31.15 -127.79
N GLY A 783 26.08 -30.41 -126.74
CA GLY A 783 26.08 -28.95 -126.69
C GLY A 783 24.72 -28.30 -127.03
N SER A 784 23.72 -29.07 -127.44
CA SER A 784 22.37 -28.58 -127.72
C SER A 784 21.41 -28.73 -126.52
N THR A 785 20.40 -27.86 -126.46
CA THR A 785 19.32 -27.90 -125.45
C THR A 785 17.95 -27.73 -126.10
N SER A 786 16.89 -28.20 -125.43
CA SER A 786 15.50 -28.02 -125.85
C SER A 786 14.54 -28.01 -124.66
N PRO A 787 13.43 -27.25 -124.69
CA PRO A 787 12.41 -27.33 -123.66
C PRO A 787 11.80 -28.73 -123.59
N ALA A 788 11.46 -29.20 -122.39
CA ALA A 788 10.69 -30.43 -122.23
C ALA A 788 9.19 -30.13 -122.40
N THR A 789 8.47 -31.03 -123.04
CA THR A 789 7.01 -30.93 -123.16
C THR A 789 6.35 -31.78 -122.09
N THR A 790 5.37 -31.21 -121.40
CA THR A 790 4.61 -31.89 -120.35
C THR A 790 3.38 -32.60 -120.93
N SER A 791 3.21 -33.87 -120.61
CA SER A 791 2.00 -34.64 -120.93
C SER A 791 1.58 -35.42 -119.68
N GLY A 792 0.51 -34.97 -119.03
CA GLY A 792 0.15 -35.41 -117.68
C GLY A 792 1.29 -35.16 -116.69
N ASN A 793 1.66 -36.19 -115.93
CA ASN A 793 2.77 -36.14 -114.98
C ASN A 793 4.10 -36.59 -115.62
N THR A 794 4.31 -36.38 -116.92
CA THR A 794 5.53 -36.82 -117.62
C THR A 794 6.13 -35.71 -118.47
N LEU A 795 7.44 -35.51 -118.35
CA LEU A 795 8.25 -34.59 -119.13
C LEU A 795 8.93 -35.34 -120.27
N GLN A 796 8.82 -34.84 -121.52
CA GLN A 796 9.32 -35.51 -122.72
C GLN A 796 10.25 -34.62 -123.54
N GLY A 797 11.12 -35.22 -124.35
CA GLY A 797 11.99 -34.53 -125.31
C GLY A 797 12.45 -35.45 -126.44
N SER A 798 12.84 -34.89 -127.60
CA SER A 798 13.37 -35.66 -128.74
C SER A 798 14.62 -35.00 -129.33
N HIS A 799 15.57 -35.81 -129.82
CA HIS A 799 16.85 -35.32 -130.36
C HIS A 799 17.46 -36.19 -131.46
N LYS A 800 18.41 -35.62 -132.22
CA LYS A 800 19.15 -36.27 -133.33
C LYS A 800 20.65 -35.91 -133.29
N TYR A 801 21.53 -36.91 -133.16
CA TYR A 801 22.99 -36.72 -133.15
C TYR A 801 23.62 -36.80 -134.54
N THR A 802 24.60 -35.92 -134.80
CA THR A 802 25.30 -35.79 -136.09
C THR A 802 26.74 -36.33 -136.09
N LYS A 803 27.26 -36.77 -134.93
CA LYS A 803 28.57 -37.42 -134.80
C LYS A 803 28.43 -38.76 -134.03
N PRO A 804 29.16 -39.82 -134.44
CA PRO A 804 29.17 -41.07 -133.68
C PRO A 804 29.85 -40.84 -132.32
N GLY A 805 29.37 -41.53 -131.29
CA GLY A 805 29.82 -41.32 -129.91
C GLY A 805 28.82 -41.81 -128.88
N THR A 806 29.08 -41.45 -127.63
CA THR A 806 28.23 -41.77 -126.48
C THR A 806 27.86 -40.46 -125.77
N TYR A 807 26.58 -40.16 -125.65
CA TYR A 807 26.06 -38.88 -125.11
C TYR A 807 25.18 -39.12 -123.89
N SER A 808 25.25 -38.26 -122.86
CA SER A 808 24.47 -38.40 -121.61
C SER A 808 23.50 -37.22 -121.42
N PRO A 809 22.23 -37.33 -121.86
CA PRO A 809 21.25 -36.26 -121.73
C PRO A 809 20.88 -35.93 -120.27
N VAL A 810 20.66 -34.64 -119.96
CA VAL A 810 20.29 -34.12 -118.64
C VAL A 810 18.95 -33.36 -118.75
N LEU A 811 17.98 -33.68 -117.89
CA LEU A 811 16.74 -32.94 -117.71
C LEU A 811 16.86 -32.06 -116.44
N THR A 812 16.62 -30.75 -116.57
CA THR A 812 16.52 -29.81 -115.45
C THR A 812 15.08 -29.33 -115.31
N VAL A 813 14.51 -29.41 -114.11
CA VAL A 813 13.11 -29.06 -113.84
C VAL A 813 13.03 -28.09 -112.66
N THR A 814 12.34 -26.98 -112.83
CA THR A 814 12.05 -26.01 -111.79
C THR A 814 10.60 -26.17 -111.35
N ASP A 815 10.36 -26.28 -110.05
CA ASP A 815 9.02 -26.42 -109.48
C ASP A 815 8.36 -25.07 -109.14
N ALA A 816 7.11 -25.09 -108.67
CA ALA A 816 6.34 -23.90 -108.30
C ALA A 816 6.89 -23.14 -107.07
N CYS A 817 7.84 -23.73 -106.34
CA CYS A 817 8.60 -23.08 -105.27
C CYS A 817 9.91 -22.47 -105.79
N GLY A 818 10.18 -22.56 -107.10
CA GLY A 818 11.42 -22.06 -107.72
C GLY A 818 12.61 -22.99 -107.51
N GLN A 819 12.43 -24.16 -106.90
CA GLN A 819 13.51 -25.13 -106.66
C GLN A 819 13.80 -25.95 -107.91
N THR A 820 15.07 -26.20 -108.20
CA THR A 820 15.50 -26.94 -109.40
C THR A 820 15.94 -28.36 -109.06
N THR A 821 15.34 -29.35 -109.73
CA THR A 821 15.73 -30.78 -109.68
C THR A 821 16.29 -31.20 -111.04
N GLN A 822 17.44 -31.88 -111.04
CA GLN A 822 18.06 -32.43 -112.24
C GLN A 822 18.03 -33.96 -112.26
N ALA A 823 17.91 -34.55 -113.44
CA ALA A 823 18.08 -35.97 -113.69
C ALA A 823 18.93 -36.19 -114.94
N THR A 824 19.83 -37.17 -114.93
CA THR A 824 20.72 -37.49 -116.05
C THR A 824 20.45 -38.91 -116.55
N TYR A 825 20.29 -39.09 -117.86
CA TYR A 825 20.22 -40.40 -118.49
C TYR A 825 21.62 -40.95 -118.75
N GLU A 826 21.83 -42.24 -118.48
CA GLU A 826 23.15 -42.88 -118.42
C GLU A 826 23.98 -42.61 -119.69
N TYR A 827 23.49 -43.03 -120.86
CA TYR A 827 23.97 -42.58 -122.16
C TYR A 827 23.12 -43.09 -123.34
N VAL A 828 23.30 -42.47 -124.50
CA VAL A 828 22.82 -42.91 -125.82
C VAL A 828 24.04 -43.21 -126.69
N VAL A 829 24.12 -44.42 -127.24
CA VAL A 829 25.20 -44.85 -128.14
C VAL A 829 24.81 -44.54 -129.59
N VAL A 830 25.69 -43.85 -130.31
CA VAL A 830 25.54 -43.48 -131.73
C VAL A 830 26.70 -44.05 -132.54
N TYR A 831 26.43 -44.82 -133.59
CA TYR A 831 27.46 -45.63 -134.30
C TYR A 831 27.56 -45.38 -135.83
N GLU A 832 28.70 -45.78 -136.42
CA GLU A 832 29.00 -45.81 -137.87
C GLU A 832 29.66 -47.15 -138.29
N ALA A 833 29.15 -47.83 -139.33
CA ALA A 833 29.53 -49.23 -139.65
C ALA A 833 30.85 -49.41 -140.45
N SER A 834 31.52 -48.33 -140.88
CA SER A 834 32.70 -48.33 -141.76
C SER A 834 34.06 -48.36 -141.04
N THR A 835 34.08 -48.33 -139.70
CA THR A 835 35.30 -48.14 -138.88
C THR A 835 36.20 -49.41 -138.78
N GLY A 836 37.53 -49.23 -138.70
CA GLY A 836 38.60 -50.25 -138.85
C GLY A 836 38.71 -51.37 -137.78
N CYS A 837 39.91 -51.96 -137.60
CA CYS A 837 40.13 -53.09 -136.68
C CYS A 837 41.11 -52.77 -135.54
N ILE A 838 40.91 -53.45 -134.42
CA ILE A 838 41.75 -53.35 -133.24
C ILE A 838 42.59 -54.62 -133.16
N THR A 839 43.88 -54.50 -132.88
CA THR A 839 44.76 -55.64 -132.56
C THR A 839 45.68 -55.24 -131.42
N GLY A 840 45.87 -56.11 -130.42
CA GLY A 840 46.80 -55.83 -129.34
C GLY A 840 47.16 -57.05 -128.53
N ALA A 841 48.36 -57.06 -127.97
CA ALA A 841 48.82 -58.09 -127.05
C ALA A 841 49.82 -57.49 -126.07
N GLY A 842 49.78 -57.95 -124.82
CA GLY A 842 50.67 -57.43 -123.80
C GLY A 842 50.39 -57.97 -122.42
N GLY A 843 51.12 -57.46 -121.44
CA GLY A 843 50.89 -57.74 -120.03
C GLY A 843 51.01 -56.49 -119.17
N PHE A 844 50.47 -56.57 -117.97
CA PHE A 844 50.60 -55.55 -116.94
C PHE A 844 50.56 -56.23 -115.57
N THR A 845 51.07 -55.55 -114.55
CA THR A 845 50.86 -56.01 -113.17
C THR A 845 49.46 -55.59 -112.75
N SER A 846 48.56 -56.55 -112.59
CA SER A 846 47.21 -56.31 -112.08
C SER A 846 47.30 -55.68 -110.69
N PRO A 847 46.69 -54.51 -110.45
CA PRO A 847 46.75 -53.85 -109.15
C PRO A 847 45.93 -54.60 -108.11
N LYS A 848 46.22 -54.33 -106.82
CA LYS A 848 45.36 -54.72 -105.70
C LYS A 848 43.93 -54.23 -105.95
N GLN A 849 42.94 -54.93 -105.43
CA GLN A 849 41.51 -54.65 -105.62
C GLN A 849 40.95 -54.85 -107.03
N ALA A 850 41.79 -55.15 -108.04
CA ALA A 850 41.29 -55.42 -109.38
C ALA A 850 40.48 -56.73 -109.44
N TYR A 851 41.00 -57.79 -108.80
CA TYR A 851 40.27 -59.03 -108.62
C TYR A 851 39.38 -58.95 -107.37
N LYS A 852 38.06 -58.96 -107.55
CA LYS A 852 37.12 -58.61 -106.46
C LYS A 852 36.96 -59.70 -105.40
N ALA A 853 37.28 -60.96 -105.72
CA ALA A 853 37.21 -62.05 -104.76
C ALA A 853 38.35 -62.01 -103.72
N ASP A 854 39.49 -61.39 -104.05
CA ASP A 854 40.57 -61.12 -103.09
C ASP A 854 41.27 -59.81 -103.44
N SER A 855 40.89 -58.76 -102.70
CA SER A 855 41.33 -57.39 -102.92
C SER A 855 42.81 -57.16 -102.59
N LYS A 856 43.50 -58.11 -101.94
CA LYS A 856 44.93 -57.99 -101.60
C LYS A 856 45.85 -58.53 -102.71
N LEU A 857 45.32 -59.32 -103.64
CA LEU A 857 46.12 -59.90 -104.72
C LEU A 857 46.53 -58.85 -105.74
N MET A 858 47.83 -58.80 -105.99
CA MET A 858 48.43 -58.17 -107.16
C MET A 858 49.34 -59.21 -107.83
N GLY A 859 49.51 -59.13 -109.14
CA GLY A 859 50.33 -60.09 -109.87
C GLY A 859 50.24 -59.92 -111.38
N PRO A 860 51.05 -60.67 -112.14
CA PRO A 860 51.11 -60.55 -113.59
C PRO A 860 49.77 -60.91 -114.23
N ALA A 861 49.34 -60.05 -115.15
CA ALA A 861 48.23 -60.28 -116.07
C ALA A 861 48.69 -60.10 -117.52
N VAL A 862 48.12 -60.90 -118.42
CA VAL A 862 48.41 -60.86 -119.86
C VAL A 862 47.12 -60.86 -120.65
N PHE A 863 47.13 -60.24 -121.83
CA PHE A 863 45.98 -60.21 -122.71
C PHE A 863 46.40 -60.31 -124.18
N GLY A 864 45.46 -60.77 -125.00
CA GLY A 864 45.53 -60.72 -126.46
C GLY A 864 44.15 -60.38 -126.99
N LEU A 865 44.05 -59.43 -127.91
CA LEU A 865 42.78 -58.95 -128.42
C LEU A 865 42.81 -58.64 -129.93
N TYR A 866 41.69 -58.92 -130.57
CA TYR A 866 41.34 -58.56 -131.94
C TYR A 866 39.85 -58.25 -132.00
N ALA A 867 39.41 -57.11 -132.56
CA ALA A 867 37.99 -56.79 -132.71
C ALA A 867 37.72 -55.85 -133.90
N ARG A 868 36.60 -56.06 -134.60
CA ARG A 868 36.09 -55.23 -135.71
C ARG A 868 34.58 -55.38 -135.87
N TYR A 869 33.95 -54.56 -136.71
CA TYR A 869 32.59 -54.86 -137.20
C TYR A 869 32.61 -55.91 -138.31
N LYS A 870 31.62 -56.80 -138.33
CA LYS A 870 31.40 -57.71 -139.46
C LYS A 870 30.95 -56.86 -140.66
N LYS A 871 31.59 -57.07 -141.81
CA LYS A 871 31.40 -56.24 -143.00
C LYS A 871 29.90 -56.13 -143.37
N GLY A 872 29.37 -54.91 -143.37
CA GLY A 872 27.99 -54.63 -143.78
C GLY A 872 26.91 -54.87 -142.71
N THR A 873 27.26 -55.16 -141.45
CA THR A 873 26.29 -55.30 -140.36
C THR A 873 26.64 -54.40 -139.17
N ASN A 874 25.71 -54.26 -138.22
CA ASN A 874 25.94 -53.60 -136.93
C ASN A 874 26.48 -54.59 -135.87
N THR A 875 26.98 -55.76 -136.28
CA THR A 875 27.41 -56.83 -135.37
C THR A 875 28.93 -56.83 -135.24
N PRO A 876 29.49 -56.56 -134.05
CA PRO A 876 30.93 -56.70 -133.83
C PRO A 876 31.36 -58.17 -133.76
N GLU A 877 32.60 -58.44 -134.19
CA GLU A 877 33.27 -59.75 -134.12
C GLU A 877 34.73 -59.60 -133.67
N GLY A 878 35.28 -60.62 -133.02
CA GLY A 878 36.63 -60.56 -132.48
C GLY A 878 37.02 -61.73 -131.59
N SER A 879 38.22 -61.65 -131.02
CA SER A 879 38.74 -62.55 -129.99
C SER A 879 39.43 -61.72 -128.91
N THR A 880 39.00 -61.84 -127.65
CA THR A 880 39.62 -61.21 -126.48
C THR A 880 39.95 -62.29 -125.47
N LEU A 881 41.23 -62.40 -125.17
CA LEU A 881 41.81 -63.32 -124.20
C LEU A 881 42.44 -62.48 -123.08
N PHE A 882 42.24 -62.89 -121.85
CA PHE A 882 42.83 -62.25 -120.68
C PHE A 882 43.18 -63.30 -119.63
N ALA A 883 44.38 -63.28 -119.07
CA ALA A 883 44.77 -64.17 -117.99
C ALA A 883 45.43 -63.42 -116.85
N PHE A 884 45.06 -63.76 -115.62
CA PHE A 884 45.61 -63.22 -114.38
C PHE A 884 46.07 -64.35 -113.47
N LYS A 885 47.29 -64.23 -112.93
CA LYS A 885 47.89 -65.21 -112.03
C LYS A 885 48.54 -64.50 -110.83
N ALA A 886 48.07 -64.83 -109.63
CA ALA A 886 48.65 -64.33 -108.37
C ALA A 886 48.43 -65.35 -107.24
N GLY A 887 49.49 -65.67 -106.48
CA GLY A 887 49.45 -66.72 -105.45
C GLY A 887 48.99 -68.07 -106.03
N LYS A 888 47.93 -68.66 -105.46
CA LYS A 888 47.30 -69.90 -105.95
C LYS A 888 46.24 -69.66 -107.05
N VAL A 889 45.88 -68.41 -107.34
CA VAL A 889 44.81 -68.08 -108.31
C VAL A 889 45.34 -68.14 -109.74
N LYS A 890 44.60 -68.82 -110.63
CA LYS A 890 44.78 -68.84 -112.08
C LYS A 890 43.45 -68.55 -112.76
N MET A 891 43.30 -67.36 -113.32
CA MET A 891 42.09 -66.93 -114.04
C MET A 891 42.43 -66.74 -115.51
N ALA A 892 41.73 -67.43 -116.42
CA ALA A 892 41.85 -67.25 -117.86
C ALA A 892 40.46 -66.98 -118.47
N PHE A 893 40.26 -65.77 -118.98
CA PHE A 893 39.05 -65.32 -119.65
C PHE A 893 39.21 -65.41 -121.18
N ALA A 894 38.15 -65.84 -121.86
CA ALA A 894 38.03 -65.81 -123.32
C ALA A 894 36.63 -65.33 -123.75
N SER A 895 36.58 -64.38 -124.69
CA SER A 895 35.33 -63.87 -125.27
C SER A 895 34.61 -64.92 -126.11
N THR A 896 33.28 -64.93 -126.07
CA THR A 896 32.40 -65.78 -126.89
C THR A 896 31.44 -64.98 -127.79
N LEU A 897 31.12 -63.74 -127.44
CA LEU A 897 30.22 -62.86 -128.21
C LEU A 897 30.61 -61.40 -127.99
N TYR A 898 30.40 -60.54 -128.99
CA TYR A 898 30.54 -59.08 -128.87
C TYR A 898 29.15 -58.43 -129.03
N GLU A 899 28.83 -57.49 -128.15
CA GLU A 899 27.51 -56.82 -128.07
C GLU A 899 27.57 -55.40 -128.63
N SER A 900 28.63 -54.65 -128.35
CA SER A 900 28.84 -53.30 -128.89
C SER A 900 30.31 -53.08 -129.21
N LEU A 901 30.58 -52.19 -130.17
CA LEU A 901 31.93 -51.74 -130.51
C LEU A 901 31.86 -50.25 -130.84
N THR A 902 32.83 -49.49 -130.43
CA THR A 902 32.98 -48.08 -130.79
C THR A 902 34.45 -47.84 -131.02
N ILE A 903 34.80 -47.35 -132.21
CA ILE A 903 36.16 -47.02 -132.60
C ILE A 903 36.17 -45.54 -132.94
N SER A 904 37.00 -44.76 -132.24
CA SER A 904 37.11 -43.32 -132.47
C SER A 904 38.51 -42.84 -132.11
N SER A 905 39.27 -42.39 -133.12
CA SER A 905 40.51 -41.60 -132.96
C SER A 905 41.49 -42.11 -131.88
N GLY A 906 42.06 -43.30 -132.08
CA GLY A 906 43.02 -43.91 -131.14
C GLY A 906 42.40 -44.51 -129.88
N LYS A 907 41.09 -44.37 -129.69
CA LYS A 907 40.31 -45.05 -128.64
C LYS A 907 39.42 -46.11 -129.25
N ALA A 908 39.27 -47.20 -128.52
CA ALA A 908 38.25 -48.18 -128.82
C ALA A 908 37.60 -48.70 -127.53
N ARG A 909 36.29 -48.94 -127.59
CA ARG A 909 35.53 -49.57 -126.52
C ARG A 909 34.64 -50.63 -127.10
N TYR A 910 34.54 -51.76 -126.42
CA TYR A 910 33.60 -52.79 -126.81
C TYR A 910 33.16 -53.59 -125.60
N THR A 911 31.94 -54.09 -125.69
CA THR A 911 31.36 -54.97 -124.69
C THR A 911 30.98 -56.29 -125.32
N GLY A 912 30.84 -57.31 -124.49
CA GLY A 912 30.44 -58.62 -124.96
C GLY A 912 30.23 -59.62 -123.85
N LYS A 913 30.19 -60.89 -124.23
CA LYS A 913 30.12 -62.04 -123.32
C LYS A 913 31.34 -62.94 -123.49
N GLY A 914 31.70 -63.66 -122.44
CA GLY A 914 32.79 -64.63 -122.44
C GLY A 914 32.73 -65.60 -121.27
N LYS A 915 33.76 -66.44 -121.15
CA LYS A 915 33.90 -67.47 -120.11
C LYS A 915 35.20 -67.31 -119.34
N ILE A 916 35.20 -67.69 -118.07
CA ILE A 916 36.41 -67.80 -117.24
C ILE A 916 36.73 -69.28 -117.03
N ASN A 917 37.97 -69.70 -117.32
CA ASN A 917 38.46 -71.07 -117.25
C ASN A 917 37.55 -72.07 -117.98
N GLY A 918 36.94 -71.64 -119.10
CA GLY A 918 36.04 -72.45 -119.93
C GLY A 918 34.58 -72.53 -119.46
N GLN A 919 34.23 -71.95 -118.31
CA GLN A 919 32.92 -72.09 -117.65
C GLN A 919 32.20 -70.73 -117.44
N GLY A 920 30.88 -70.78 -117.26
CA GLY A 920 29.99 -69.66 -116.91
C GLY A 920 29.68 -68.66 -118.04
N ASN A 921 28.78 -67.70 -117.76
CA ASN A 921 28.41 -66.60 -118.65
C ASN A 921 28.79 -65.24 -118.02
N TYR A 922 29.88 -64.66 -118.50
CA TYR A 922 30.41 -63.39 -117.99
C TYR A 922 30.21 -62.29 -119.01
N GLY A 923 29.80 -61.12 -118.55
CA GLY A 923 29.86 -59.89 -119.33
C GLY A 923 31.26 -59.32 -119.25
N PHE A 924 31.72 -58.69 -120.32
CA PHE A 924 32.97 -57.97 -120.30
C PHE A 924 32.86 -56.62 -121.01
N LEU A 925 33.68 -55.69 -120.57
CA LEU A 925 33.95 -54.42 -121.20
C LEU A 925 35.46 -54.30 -121.37
N VAL A 926 35.87 -53.92 -122.57
CA VAL A 926 37.24 -53.52 -122.87
C VAL A 926 37.22 -52.06 -123.31
N SER A 927 38.13 -51.26 -122.73
CA SER A 927 38.43 -49.92 -123.21
C SER A 927 39.92 -49.80 -123.47
N LEU A 928 40.27 -49.24 -124.62
CA LEU A 928 41.61 -49.17 -125.16
C LEU A 928 41.96 -47.73 -125.52
N LEU A 929 43.22 -47.39 -125.32
CA LEU A 929 43.84 -46.18 -125.82
C LEU A 929 45.19 -46.56 -126.44
N ASP A 930 45.28 -46.40 -127.76
CA ASP A 930 46.51 -46.50 -128.58
C ASP A 930 47.32 -45.21 -128.39
N GLY A 931 48.41 -45.28 -127.64
CA GLY A 931 49.21 -44.15 -127.18
C GLY A 931 50.64 -44.53 -126.77
N ARG A 932 51.43 -43.54 -126.31
CA ARG A 932 52.80 -43.77 -125.82
C ARG A 932 52.92 -43.32 -124.35
N PRO A 933 52.70 -44.17 -123.34
CA PRO A 933 52.45 -45.62 -123.44
C PRO A 933 50.97 -45.99 -123.63
N ASP A 934 50.72 -47.16 -124.23
CA ASP A 934 49.38 -47.73 -124.42
C ASP A 934 48.65 -47.99 -123.10
N LYS A 935 47.32 -47.83 -123.08
CA LYS A 935 46.49 -48.10 -121.89
C LYS A 935 45.34 -49.06 -122.17
N PHE A 936 45.12 -49.98 -121.23
CA PHE A 936 44.18 -51.08 -121.34
C PHE A 936 43.28 -51.18 -120.11
N ARG A 937 41.96 -51.21 -120.30
CA ARG A 937 41.00 -51.62 -119.26
C ARG A 937 40.29 -52.89 -119.71
N ILE A 938 40.18 -53.86 -118.80
CA ILE A 938 39.20 -54.94 -118.89
C ILE A 938 38.40 -55.01 -117.59
N LYS A 939 37.08 -54.96 -117.74
CA LYS A 939 36.11 -55.21 -116.67
C LYS A 939 35.34 -56.48 -117.04
N ILE A 940 35.25 -57.43 -116.12
CA ILE A 940 34.54 -58.70 -116.28
C ILE A 940 33.57 -58.85 -115.10
N TRP A 941 32.32 -59.16 -115.38
CA TRP A 941 31.29 -59.38 -114.36
C TRP A 941 30.48 -60.64 -114.63
N ASN A 942 29.94 -61.23 -113.57
CA ASN A 942 29.14 -62.43 -113.67
C ASN A 942 27.67 -62.05 -113.98
N LYS A 943 27.18 -62.37 -115.18
CA LYS A 943 25.79 -62.05 -115.59
C LYS A 943 24.76 -62.94 -114.87
N GLU A 944 25.17 -64.09 -114.35
CA GLU A 944 24.32 -65.01 -113.59
C GLU A 944 24.21 -64.61 -112.11
N LYS A 945 25.08 -63.73 -111.62
CA LYS A 945 25.10 -63.24 -110.23
C LYS A 945 24.94 -61.73 -110.17
N SER A 946 23.79 -61.22 -110.62
CA SER A 946 23.40 -59.80 -110.54
C SER A 946 24.46 -58.81 -111.05
N ASN A 947 25.16 -59.18 -112.13
CA ASN A 947 26.27 -58.40 -112.70
C ASN A 947 27.39 -58.06 -111.71
N THR A 948 27.65 -58.93 -110.73
CA THR A 948 28.76 -58.77 -109.78
C THR A 948 30.10 -58.75 -110.52
N VAL A 949 30.86 -57.66 -110.34
CA VAL A 949 32.17 -57.49 -110.96
C VAL A 949 33.15 -58.51 -110.38
N VAL A 950 33.79 -59.28 -111.25
CA VAL A 950 34.78 -60.30 -110.91
C VAL A 950 36.18 -59.71 -111.00
N TYR A 951 36.44 -58.93 -112.05
CA TYR A 951 37.72 -58.30 -112.30
C TYR A 951 37.50 -56.93 -112.94
N ASP A 952 38.18 -55.88 -112.46
CA ASP A 952 38.25 -54.57 -113.12
C ASP A 952 39.57 -53.89 -112.77
N ASN A 953 40.40 -53.63 -113.76
CA ASN A 953 41.70 -52.99 -113.55
C ASN A 953 41.64 -51.45 -113.59
N ASN A 954 40.49 -50.80 -113.73
CA ASN A 954 40.38 -49.35 -113.59
C ASN A 954 39.74 -48.99 -112.24
N LEU A 955 40.57 -48.67 -111.25
CA LEU A 955 40.13 -48.40 -109.89
C LEU A 955 39.71 -46.95 -109.66
N ASN A 956 40.15 -46.04 -110.54
CA ASN A 956 39.90 -44.60 -110.40
C ASN A 956 38.49 -44.21 -110.83
N SER A 957 37.75 -45.11 -111.48
CA SER A 957 36.35 -44.88 -111.84
C SER A 957 35.62 -46.20 -112.08
N THR A 958 34.47 -46.34 -111.43
CA THR A 958 33.54 -47.46 -111.67
C THR A 958 32.68 -47.24 -112.91
N ALA A 959 32.66 -46.03 -113.47
CA ALA A 959 31.88 -45.70 -114.66
C ALA A 959 32.41 -46.48 -115.88
N ASP A 960 31.50 -47.12 -116.61
CA ASP A 960 31.84 -47.92 -117.79
C ASP A 960 32.40 -47.05 -118.93
N ALA A 961 32.02 -45.77 -118.97
CA ALA A 961 32.51 -44.78 -119.92
C ALA A 961 33.87 -44.13 -119.54
N ALA A 962 34.51 -44.53 -118.44
CA ALA A 962 35.80 -43.97 -118.04
C ALA A 962 36.95 -44.45 -118.95
N ASP A 963 37.87 -43.55 -119.27
CA ASP A 963 39.08 -43.87 -120.04
C ASP A 963 39.97 -44.89 -119.31
N PRO A 964 40.70 -45.76 -120.05
CA PRO A 964 41.57 -46.75 -119.45
C PRO A 964 42.80 -46.06 -118.83
N THR A 965 43.12 -46.42 -117.60
CA THR A 965 44.24 -45.83 -116.84
C THR A 965 45.45 -46.75 -116.76
N THR A 966 45.24 -48.07 -116.81
CA THR A 966 46.31 -49.06 -116.67
C THR A 966 47.23 -49.09 -117.89
N VAL A 967 48.48 -48.71 -117.67
CA VAL A 967 49.55 -48.77 -118.66
C VAL A 967 50.01 -50.22 -118.87
N ILE A 968 50.31 -50.60 -120.11
CA ILE A 968 50.71 -51.97 -120.46
C ILE A 968 52.19 -52.07 -120.89
N THR A 969 52.73 -53.27 -120.77
CA THR A 969 53.96 -53.72 -121.44
C THR A 969 53.55 -54.60 -122.63
N GLY A 970 53.62 -54.08 -123.85
CA GLY A 970 53.10 -54.73 -125.06
C GLY A 970 52.75 -53.70 -126.13
N PHE A 971 51.78 -54.02 -126.99
CA PHE A 971 51.24 -53.06 -127.97
C PHE A 971 49.72 -53.14 -128.07
N ILE A 972 49.09 -51.99 -128.27
CA ILE A 972 47.73 -51.83 -128.78
C ILE A 972 47.84 -51.07 -130.09
N LEU A 973 47.14 -51.56 -131.11
CA LEU A 973 47.00 -50.89 -132.40
C LEU A 973 45.51 -50.71 -132.68
N VAL A 974 45.03 -49.47 -132.61
CA VAL A 974 43.69 -49.09 -133.02
C VAL A 974 43.79 -48.57 -134.45
N GLN A 975 43.69 -49.47 -135.43
CA GLN A 975 43.74 -49.08 -136.82
C GLN A 975 42.43 -48.41 -137.20
N THR A 976 42.49 -47.10 -137.34
CA THR A 976 41.45 -46.34 -138.04
C THR A 976 41.64 -46.43 -139.56
N SER A 977 42.80 -46.90 -140.06
CA SER A 977 43.09 -47.35 -141.45
C SER A 977 44.49 -48.04 -141.61
N LYS A 978 44.81 -48.69 -142.74
CA LYS A 978 46.03 -49.51 -143.00
C LYS A 978 47.32 -48.66 -143.27
N ALA A 979 48.25 -48.46 -142.32
CA ALA A 979 49.71 -48.25 -142.56
C ALA A 979 50.63 -48.07 -141.30
N ALA A 980 51.73 -48.84 -141.23
CA ALA A 980 53.11 -48.58 -140.70
C ALA A 980 53.51 -48.60 -139.19
N VAL A 981 54.81 -48.92 -138.96
CA VAL A 981 55.56 -49.45 -137.80
C VAL A 981 56.60 -48.43 -137.24
N ALA A 982 56.89 -48.35 -135.91
CA ALA A 982 58.24 -48.16 -135.28
C ALA A 982 58.30 -47.66 -133.79
N ARG A 983 59.07 -48.42 -132.97
CA ARG A 983 59.96 -48.11 -131.80
C ARG A 983 59.51 -47.25 -130.57
N MET A 984 59.48 -47.94 -129.40
CA MET A 984 60.34 -47.84 -128.18
C MET A 984 60.50 -46.51 -127.38
N SER A 985 60.07 -46.50 -126.10
CA SER A 985 60.76 -46.05 -124.85
C SER A 985 59.82 -45.46 -123.76
N LEU A 986 59.94 -45.99 -122.53
CA LEU A 986 59.40 -45.55 -121.21
C LEU A 986 60.34 -44.48 -120.60
N PRO A 987 60.03 -43.62 -119.57
CA PRO A 987 59.34 -43.97 -118.29
C PRO A 987 58.61 -42.83 -117.48
N GLY A 988 58.03 -43.19 -116.31
CA GLY A 988 57.82 -42.35 -115.09
C GLY A 988 56.45 -41.64 -114.94
N VAL A 989 55.44 -42.06 -114.15
CA VAL A 989 55.29 -42.34 -112.69
C VAL A 989 54.94 -41.09 -111.83
N GLU A 990 53.63 -41.01 -111.52
CA GLU A 990 52.94 -40.73 -110.22
C GLU A 990 52.81 -39.34 -109.55
N ALA A 991 51.51 -39.02 -109.27
CA ALA A 991 50.87 -38.78 -107.95
C ALA A 991 50.31 -37.37 -107.57
N ALA A 992 48.95 -37.33 -107.51
CA ALA A 992 47.97 -36.76 -106.53
C ALA A 992 48.32 -35.51 -105.67
N LEU A 993 47.54 -34.40 -105.69
CA LEU A 993 46.22 -34.10 -105.06
C LEU A 993 46.23 -34.35 -103.52
N GLU A 994 46.09 -33.34 -102.62
CA GLU A 994 44.90 -32.49 -102.31
C GLU A 994 45.25 -31.24 -101.45
N LYS A 995 44.41 -30.17 -101.48
CA LYS A 995 44.05 -29.32 -100.31
C LYS A 995 42.97 -28.24 -100.60
N GLU A 996 42.00 -28.06 -99.69
CA GLU A 996 41.35 -26.77 -99.38
C GLU A 996 41.14 -26.62 -97.85
N PHE A 997 41.31 -25.39 -97.30
CA PHE A 997 41.14 -25.00 -95.88
C PHE A 997 40.83 -23.48 -95.74
N SER A 998 40.15 -23.07 -94.66
CA SER A 998 40.00 -21.68 -94.15
C SER A 998 40.65 -21.54 -92.73
N PRO A 999 41.10 -20.37 -92.22
CA PRO A 999 42.23 -20.27 -91.26
C PRO A 999 41.88 -20.09 -89.76
N ALA A 1000 42.76 -20.63 -88.89
CA ALA A 1000 42.62 -20.73 -87.43
C ALA A 1000 43.46 -19.70 -86.60
N PHE A 1001 42.99 -19.33 -85.39
CA PHE A 1001 43.79 -18.67 -84.32
C PHE A 1001 44.83 -19.66 -83.80
N ARG A 1002 46.10 -19.39 -84.09
CA ARG A 1002 47.19 -20.36 -83.94
C ARG A 1002 48.46 -19.69 -83.44
N ASN A 1003 49.43 -20.51 -83.02
CA ASN A 1003 50.77 -20.04 -82.75
C ASN A 1003 51.82 -20.95 -83.39
N TYR A 1004 52.96 -20.35 -83.73
CA TYR A 1004 54.09 -21.08 -84.28
C TYR A 1004 55.41 -20.40 -83.88
N PRO A 1005 56.42 -21.16 -83.47
CA PRO A 1005 56.37 -22.59 -83.16
C PRO A 1005 55.54 -22.89 -81.88
N ASN A 1006 54.96 -24.10 -81.78
CA ASN A 1006 54.32 -24.63 -80.57
C ASN A 1006 54.56 -26.16 -80.50
N PRO A 1007 55.34 -26.69 -79.56
CA PRO A 1007 56.05 -25.99 -78.48
C PRO A 1007 57.18 -25.07 -78.98
N PHE A 1008 57.64 -24.14 -78.13
CA PHE A 1008 58.73 -23.21 -78.41
C PHE A 1008 59.66 -23.02 -77.20
N SER A 1009 60.94 -22.73 -77.44
CA SER A 1009 61.92 -22.54 -76.34
C SER A 1009 62.32 -21.09 -76.09
N ASN A 1010 62.19 -20.21 -77.08
CA ASN A 1010 62.60 -18.80 -76.94
C ASN A 1010 61.44 -17.82 -77.20
N GLN A 1011 60.78 -17.93 -78.35
CA GLN A 1011 59.63 -17.10 -78.70
C GLN A 1011 58.60 -17.85 -79.56
N THR A 1012 57.34 -17.42 -79.50
CA THR A 1012 56.25 -17.88 -80.36
C THR A 1012 55.48 -16.70 -80.93
N THR A 1013 54.99 -16.85 -82.16
CA THR A 1013 54.13 -15.85 -82.81
C THR A 1013 52.68 -16.29 -82.70
N LEU A 1014 51.81 -15.44 -82.14
CA LEU A 1014 50.36 -15.63 -82.12
C LEU A 1014 49.76 -14.98 -83.37
N GLU A 1015 49.03 -15.73 -84.18
CA GLU A 1015 48.42 -15.24 -85.43
C GLU A 1015 46.90 -15.46 -85.44
N PHE A 1016 46.14 -14.39 -85.72
CA PHE A 1016 44.67 -14.40 -85.82
C PHE A 1016 44.16 -13.34 -86.80
N THR A 1017 42.94 -13.53 -87.29
CA THR A 1017 42.19 -12.57 -88.12
C THR A 1017 40.84 -12.29 -87.49
N PHE A 1018 40.29 -11.11 -87.75
CA PHE A 1018 38.90 -10.76 -87.44
C PHE A 1018 38.12 -10.52 -88.73
N GLU A 1019 36.83 -10.84 -88.75
CA GLU A 1019 35.98 -10.62 -89.92
C GLU A 1019 35.58 -9.13 -90.08
N GLN A 1020 35.82 -8.31 -89.06
CA GLN A 1020 35.53 -6.87 -89.02
C GLN A 1020 36.65 -6.12 -88.30
N ASP A 1021 36.72 -4.79 -88.49
CA ASP A 1021 37.68 -3.94 -87.78
C ASP A 1021 37.43 -3.98 -86.26
N GLU A 1022 38.44 -4.35 -85.48
CA GLU A 1022 38.30 -4.63 -84.05
C GLU A 1022 39.46 -4.11 -83.20
N GLU A 1023 39.18 -3.71 -81.96
CA GLU A 1023 40.21 -3.51 -80.94
C GLU A 1023 40.41 -4.81 -80.15
N TYR A 1024 41.67 -5.22 -80.00
CA TYR A 1024 42.01 -6.46 -79.32
C TYR A 1024 43.05 -6.25 -78.22
N THR A 1025 42.98 -7.11 -77.20
CA THR A 1025 44.04 -7.28 -76.20
C THR A 1025 44.44 -8.75 -76.12
N VAL A 1026 45.72 -9.01 -75.86
CA VAL A 1026 46.24 -10.37 -75.65
C VAL A 1026 46.91 -10.47 -74.30
N ALA A 1027 46.47 -11.42 -73.48
CA ALA A 1027 47.01 -11.69 -72.15
C ALA A 1027 47.42 -13.16 -72.04
N ILE A 1028 48.56 -13.42 -71.40
CA ILE A 1028 49.06 -14.77 -71.16
C ILE A 1028 48.87 -15.11 -69.69
N TYR A 1029 48.30 -16.28 -69.42
CA TYR A 1029 48.06 -16.81 -68.07
C TYR A 1029 48.79 -18.14 -67.89
N ASP A 1030 49.18 -18.46 -66.66
CA ASP A 1030 49.58 -19.82 -66.29
C ASP A 1030 48.34 -20.73 -66.13
N LEU A 1031 48.56 -22.04 -65.96
CA LEU A 1031 47.45 -22.99 -65.77
C LEU A 1031 46.63 -22.77 -64.49
N ALA A 1032 47.15 -22.01 -63.51
CA ALA A 1032 46.41 -21.62 -62.31
C ALA A 1032 45.54 -20.36 -62.53
N GLY A 1033 45.58 -19.77 -63.73
CA GLY A 1033 44.80 -18.58 -64.09
C GLY A 1033 45.43 -17.26 -63.64
N LYS A 1034 46.69 -17.27 -63.17
CA LYS A 1034 47.41 -16.04 -62.82
C LYS A 1034 47.95 -15.38 -64.08
N LEU A 1035 47.78 -14.06 -64.20
CA LEU A 1035 48.31 -13.29 -65.33
C LEU A 1035 49.84 -13.32 -65.31
N VAL A 1036 50.43 -13.82 -66.39
CA VAL A 1036 51.88 -14.01 -66.58
C VAL A 1036 52.48 -12.85 -67.38
N SER A 1037 51.80 -12.43 -68.44
CA SER A 1037 52.24 -11.31 -69.29
C SER A 1037 51.06 -10.67 -70.00
N GLN A 1038 51.01 -9.33 -70.00
CA GLN A 1038 50.08 -8.58 -70.85
C GLN A 1038 50.83 -8.14 -72.11
N LEU A 1039 50.38 -8.60 -73.28
CA LEU A 1039 50.97 -8.20 -74.56
C LEU A 1039 50.29 -6.92 -75.07
N PRO A 1040 50.96 -6.14 -75.95
CA PRO A 1040 50.39 -4.93 -76.51
C PRO A 1040 49.06 -5.24 -77.21
N GLY A 1041 48.00 -4.53 -76.81
CA GLY A 1041 46.74 -4.50 -77.54
C GLY A 1041 46.83 -3.57 -78.75
N GLY A 1042 45.94 -3.75 -79.72
CA GLY A 1042 45.95 -2.98 -80.96
C GLY A 1042 44.59 -2.95 -81.68
N LYS A 1043 44.57 -2.33 -82.85
CA LYS A 1043 43.44 -2.35 -83.80
C LYS A 1043 43.77 -3.29 -84.95
N ALA A 1044 42.89 -4.24 -85.23
CA ALA A 1044 42.94 -5.14 -86.36
C ALA A 1044 41.93 -4.69 -87.42
N LYS A 1045 42.28 -4.81 -88.70
CA LYS A 1045 41.32 -4.61 -89.80
C LYS A 1045 40.67 -5.93 -90.23
N ALA A 1046 39.45 -5.84 -90.75
CA ALA A 1046 38.71 -6.97 -91.30
C ALA A 1046 39.54 -7.75 -92.33
N GLY A 1047 39.72 -9.06 -92.11
CA GLY A 1047 40.41 -9.98 -93.02
C GLY A 1047 41.94 -9.91 -93.00
N GLU A 1048 42.56 -8.96 -92.31
CA GLU A 1048 44.02 -8.86 -92.22
C GLU A 1048 44.57 -9.69 -91.05
N PRO A 1049 45.61 -10.53 -91.26
CA PRO A 1049 46.22 -11.31 -90.19
C PRO A 1049 47.03 -10.42 -89.25
N VAL A 1050 46.73 -10.51 -87.97
CA VAL A 1050 47.45 -9.86 -86.88
C VAL A 1050 48.42 -10.86 -86.27
N GLN A 1051 49.68 -10.44 -86.10
CA GLN A 1051 50.73 -11.23 -85.47
C GLN A 1051 51.27 -10.52 -84.22
N VAL A 1052 51.29 -11.24 -83.09
CA VAL A 1052 51.84 -10.75 -81.82
C VAL A 1052 52.86 -11.74 -81.28
N GLU A 1053 54.07 -11.30 -81.02
CA GLU A 1053 55.14 -12.15 -80.48
C GLU A 1053 55.08 -12.21 -78.95
N TRP A 1054 55.31 -13.40 -78.40
CA TRP A 1054 55.59 -13.59 -76.98
C TRP A 1054 56.91 -14.33 -76.79
N LYS A 1055 57.77 -13.76 -75.95
CA LYS A 1055 59.06 -14.34 -75.57
C LYS A 1055 58.92 -15.07 -74.24
N ALA A 1056 59.45 -16.29 -74.18
CA ALA A 1056 59.42 -17.15 -72.99
C ALA A 1056 60.12 -16.51 -71.78
N GLY A 1057 61.08 -15.60 -71.99
CA GLY A 1057 61.67 -14.79 -70.92
C GLY A 1057 62.16 -15.62 -69.72
N PRO A 1058 61.93 -15.19 -68.46
CA PRO A 1058 62.26 -15.96 -67.26
C PRO A 1058 61.19 -17.02 -66.90
N TYR A 1059 60.19 -17.27 -67.75
CA TYR A 1059 59.08 -18.15 -67.41
C TYR A 1059 59.49 -19.63 -67.53
N PRO A 1060 59.19 -20.48 -66.53
CA PRO A 1060 59.58 -21.88 -66.54
C PRO A 1060 58.87 -22.68 -67.65
N THR A 1061 59.49 -23.80 -68.04
CA THR A 1061 58.91 -24.77 -68.97
C THR A 1061 57.56 -25.26 -68.45
N GLY A 1062 56.57 -25.32 -69.34
CA GLY A 1062 55.19 -25.56 -68.94
C GLY A 1062 54.15 -25.11 -69.96
N VAL A 1063 52.88 -25.27 -69.58
CA VAL A 1063 51.73 -24.90 -70.39
C VAL A 1063 51.18 -23.55 -69.92
N TYR A 1064 50.91 -22.67 -70.87
CA TYR A 1064 50.31 -21.36 -70.66
C TYR A 1064 49.09 -21.19 -71.57
N LEU A 1065 48.21 -20.25 -71.23
CA LEU A 1065 47.02 -19.91 -72.01
C LEU A 1065 47.10 -18.46 -72.49
N ALA A 1066 47.13 -18.26 -73.81
CA ALA A 1066 46.89 -16.97 -74.42
C ALA A 1066 45.39 -16.72 -74.52
N ARG A 1067 44.94 -15.59 -73.99
CA ARG A 1067 43.57 -15.09 -74.09
C ARG A 1067 43.55 -13.88 -75.00
N LEU A 1068 42.93 -14.02 -76.16
CA LEU A 1068 42.60 -12.92 -77.07
C LEU A 1068 41.21 -12.39 -76.71
N SER A 1069 41.08 -11.12 -76.37
CA SER A 1069 39.79 -10.48 -76.05
C SER A 1069 39.52 -9.32 -77.02
N SER A 1070 38.33 -9.31 -77.61
CA SER A 1070 37.80 -8.26 -78.50
C SER A 1070 36.29 -8.08 -78.25
N ARG A 1071 35.62 -7.14 -78.95
CA ARG A 1071 34.14 -7.02 -78.86
C ARG A 1071 33.40 -8.24 -79.42
N GLN A 1072 34.03 -8.99 -80.33
CA GLN A 1072 33.50 -10.26 -80.87
C GLN A 1072 33.65 -11.45 -79.90
N GLY A 1073 34.19 -11.21 -78.70
CA GLY A 1073 34.34 -12.21 -77.66
C GLY A 1073 35.79 -12.60 -77.39
N ILE A 1074 35.93 -13.65 -76.58
CA ILE A 1074 37.22 -14.11 -76.04
C ILE A 1074 37.56 -15.46 -76.67
N ARG A 1075 38.77 -15.60 -77.21
CA ARG A 1075 39.32 -16.88 -77.70
C ARG A 1075 40.56 -17.25 -76.90
N TYR A 1076 40.78 -18.54 -76.69
CA TYR A 1076 41.94 -19.06 -75.96
C TYR A 1076 42.82 -19.92 -76.85
N LEU A 1077 44.13 -19.87 -76.64
CA LEU A 1077 45.11 -20.68 -77.33
C LEU A 1077 46.14 -21.23 -76.33
N LYS A 1078 46.42 -22.53 -76.41
CA LYS A 1078 47.40 -23.22 -75.57
C LYS A 1078 48.82 -22.97 -76.09
N LEU A 1079 49.70 -22.52 -75.23
CA LEU A 1079 51.12 -22.29 -75.50
C LEU A 1079 51.96 -23.28 -74.67
N VAL A 1080 53.00 -23.86 -75.27
CA VAL A 1080 53.89 -24.81 -74.58
C VAL A 1080 55.33 -24.30 -74.68
N ILE A 1081 55.91 -23.92 -73.53
CA ILE A 1081 57.34 -23.59 -73.42
C ILE A 1081 58.11 -24.88 -73.15
N GLN A 1082 59.08 -25.21 -74.01
CA GLN A 1082 59.93 -26.41 -73.94
C GLN A 1082 61.36 -26.11 -73.54
#